data_AF-E1VGB0-F1
#
_entry.id   AF-E1VGB0-F1
#
_cell.length_a   1.000
_cell.length_b   1.000
_cell.length_c   1.000
_cell.angle_alpha   90.00
_cell.angle_beta   90.00
_cell.angle_gamma   90.00
#
_symmetry.space_group_name_H-M   'P 1'
#
loop_
_entity.id
_entity.type
_entity.pdbx_description
1 polymer ?
#
loop_
_entity_poly.entity_id
_entity_poly.type
_entity_poly.pdbx_seq_one_letter_code
_entity_poly.pdbx_strand_id
1 'polypeptide(L)'
;MKYSWPTSLSLQGLPEFRLLSSHGYHVLAHARGSCFSRFRHWALNDWVRDGLQDYGGVQVYLRDEDSGELHHLDLGLAPSAVEQWEHSDAGAAWDFRLGDLQFRVSLSLSTQCPMEIRTMDLMSPATSDHSTRRLSLTVFVPIALNAPAAHESHPAFSKLFVQTRFCEANERLIAQRRPRGAGEVSPCVMATFEGPGELHWETDRIRFIGRGSSIANPAGLRDRLSKSADNVLDACFVLQRSFHLKSGESARFHWTMAAAEDIDSLNAYPKQSVAKVENRASDLKLDSLLGAMFCRSPRLKPPASYWKDLYAEPGNVWGYGMPTESPFVLLLTDLQAEIEWAASSKRYWAEHGIEIPVLVVWYGAENSICEMQRDVGKGLAFRGAATVPTRDLQALVAASAAVCGTRAPACAPPFRSAAPHAALQVVPPCASTLPEKSQNLQLSNSYGGFSEDGREYVIHITTEVSRSRLPPMPWINVLANPIFGALVSETGAGCSWSGNSHQRRLTPWANDPVRDRHEEALYLHDENTGTTWSPLPGPLPVEGETETRHGFGYTTFSRFCADLHQQVQVFVHLEKPVKIWRITLRNSLNRERNLRLTSLQRLVLGFLPQHASGGLLVWQATSGRTLFARNPLGGAFKQRVAFASVVGDGVWRGSGNRRMLLGDEGDLSKPVGMLAPWEGDPAIGDAAFLQQLSLTLPANGELSLSVLLGDAADEAEAAQFVLSLKTDTEIFAALTEVKAFWRKQVGVIQVKTPSQEINFMLNGWLLYQTLVCRLWGRTAFYQSSGAYGFRDQLQDCGAFAITHPEITRKQILLHASRQFIEGDVQHWWHEPPLGSGLRTRFSDDLNWLPFITAHYLDVTGDVSVLDEIVPFLTGRLLQEGEDEAFETPQMSGEPGTLYEHCCRALDRSLTRGAHGLPLMGTGDWNDGMNRVGREGRGESVWMGFFLYTILGDFIPLAEKLEDAGRAEQYRDYRRHLLEVLNRAGWDGEWYRRAYYDNGDVLGSSENDECRIDALAQAWAVLSGVASPERAHKAMAATEKYLIDREGGLIRLLTPAFANTKNDPGYIKGYVAGVRENGGQYTHAAAWVVKAMAKLQREDCVAELYEMLLPARHTRTPEGVARFKVEPYVAVADVYGEAPHVGRGGWTWYTGTSGWLYRVGIENVAGFSLIGGDTVGIKPCIPAEWPGFSLRYQLPKGGCLQVEVERQAGSLGSAVLSALLDGVEVILKDGVALACLDGMKDGSILQVVVG
;
A
#
# COMPACT_ATOMS: atom_id res chain seq x y z
N MET A 1 6.67 -14.38 43.08
CA MET A 1 5.71 -13.85 44.09
C MET A 1 4.58 -14.87 44.28
N LYS A 2 3.98 -15.01 45.47
CA LYS A 2 2.87 -15.95 45.74
C LYS A 2 1.54 -15.20 45.75
N TYR A 3 0.97 -14.91 44.58
CA TYR A 3 -0.43 -14.44 44.46
C TYR A 3 -1.33 -15.60 44.03
N SER A 4 -2.59 -15.57 44.43
CA SER A 4 -3.60 -16.51 43.94
C SER A 4 -4.01 -16.13 42.52
N TRP A 5 -3.67 -16.99 41.55
CA TRP A 5 -4.08 -16.84 40.15
C TRP A 5 -5.61 -16.92 40.01
N PRO A 6 -6.26 -16.08 39.18
CA PRO A 6 -7.71 -16.17 38.96
C PRO A 6 -8.10 -17.55 38.44
N THR A 7 -9.07 -18.19 39.09
CA THR A 7 -9.45 -19.59 38.79
C THR A 7 -10.06 -19.78 37.39
N SER A 8 -10.60 -18.71 36.80
CA SER A 8 -11.15 -18.71 35.43
C SER A 8 -10.09 -18.63 34.32
N LEU A 9 -8.84 -18.28 34.63
CA LEU A 9 -7.73 -18.26 33.67
C LEU A 9 -7.01 -19.61 33.64
N SER A 10 -7.36 -20.46 32.67
CA SER A 10 -6.60 -21.68 32.40
C SER A 10 -5.38 -21.39 31.54
N LEU A 11 -4.20 -21.74 32.05
CA LEU A 11 -2.95 -21.69 31.27
C LEU A 11 -2.75 -22.94 30.40
N GLN A 12 -3.62 -23.94 30.53
CA GLN A 12 -3.42 -25.23 29.88
C GLN A 12 -3.49 -25.10 28.35
N GLY A 13 -2.37 -25.39 27.69
CA GLY A 13 -2.19 -25.34 26.24
C GLY A 13 -2.24 -23.93 25.62
N LEU A 14 -2.05 -22.88 26.43
CA LEU A 14 -1.63 -21.59 25.86
C LEU A 14 -0.24 -21.74 25.23
N PRO A 15 0.07 -20.96 24.18
CA PRO A 15 1.43 -20.87 23.68
C PRO A 15 2.37 -20.41 24.80
N GLU A 16 3.51 -21.06 24.91
CA GLU A 16 4.53 -20.72 25.90
C GLU A 16 5.39 -19.58 25.39
N PHE A 17 5.53 -18.54 26.21
CA PHE A 17 6.37 -17.37 25.91
C PHE A 17 7.31 -17.06 27.08
N ARG A 18 8.41 -16.41 26.74
CA ARG A 18 9.39 -15.86 27.68
C ARG A 18 9.60 -14.38 27.40
N LEU A 19 9.39 -13.53 28.41
CA LEU A 19 9.70 -12.11 28.33
C LEU A 19 11.06 -11.84 28.98
N LEU A 20 11.98 -11.28 28.21
CA LEU A 20 13.29 -10.83 28.66
C LEU A 20 13.35 -9.31 28.58
N SER A 21 13.97 -8.67 29.56
CA SER A 21 14.11 -7.21 29.59
C SER A 21 15.38 -6.76 30.29
N SER A 22 16.15 -5.88 29.66
CA SER A 22 17.37 -5.30 30.21
C SER A 22 17.71 -3.97 29.54
N HIS A 23 18.03 -2.93 30.33
CA HIS A 23 18.45 -1.60 29.82
C HIS A 23 17.51 -0.97 28.78
N GLY A 24 16.20 -1.25 28.87
CA GLY A 24 15.19 -0.79 27.90
C GLY A 24 15.15 -1.61 26.61
N TYR A 25 15.95 -2.67 26.48
CA TYR A 25 15.81 -3.70 25.46
C TYR A 25 14.83 -4.76 25.97
N HIS A 26 13.88 -5.16 25.14
CA HIS A 26 12.89 -6.17 25.50
C HIS A 26 12.72 -7.19 24.38
N VAL A 27 12.68 -8.47 24.75
CA VAL A 27 12.44 -9.58 23.82
C VAL A 27 11.31 -10.42 24.35
N LEU A 28 10.29 -10.65 23.53
CA LEU A 28 9.27 -11.66 23.79
C LEU A 28 9.56 -12.84 22.87
N ALA A 29 10.04 -13.95 23.45
CA ALA A 29 10.41 -15.16 22.73
C ALA A 29 9.34 -16.23 22.91
N HIS A 30 8.86 -16.79 21.82
CA HIS A 30 7.93 -17.91 21.79
C HIS A 30 8.68 -19.24 21.92
N ALA A 31 8.05 -20.27 22.47
CA ALA A 31 8.67 -21.60 22.61
C ALA A 31 9.02 -22.25 21.26
N ARG A 32 8.34 -21.89 20.17
CA ARG A 32 8.74 -22.32 18.82
C ARG A 32 9.97 -21.58 18.30
N GLY A 33 10.30 -20.44 18.91
CA GLY A 33 11.47 -19.62 18.61
C GLY A 33 11.23 -18.14 18.31
N SER A 34 10.02 -17.80 17.87
CA SER A 34 9.72 -16.54 17.20
C SER A 34 9.87 -15.44 18.22
N CYS A 35 10.43 -14.31 17.79
CA CYS A 35 10.81 -13.28 18.73
C CYS A 35 10.50 -11.90 18.21
N PHE A 36 9.82 -11.14 19.05
CA PHE A 36 9.67 -9.71 18.90
C PHE A 36 10.73 -9.01 19.75
N SER A 37 11.53 -8.15 19.11
CA SER A 37 12.58 -7.38 19.78
C SER A 37 12.25 -5.89 19.69
N ARG A 38 12.36 -5.18 20.81
CA ARG A 38 12.14 -3.73 20.87
C ARG A 38 13.17 -3.02 21.75
N PHE A 39 13.36 -1.74 21.46
CA PHE A 39 14.10 -0.83 22.31
C PHE A 39 13.15 0.28 22.77
N ARG A 40 12.82 0.28 24.07
CA ARG A 40 11.78 1.11 24.69
C ARG A 40 10.45 0.90 23.96
N HIS A 41 9.96 1.90 23.23
CA HIS A 41 8.73 1.83 22.44
C HIS A 41 8.95 1.56 20.94
N TRP A 42 10.20 1.44 20.49
CA TRP A 42 10.54 1.22 19.08
C TRP A 42 10.65 -0.27 18.77
N ALA A 43 9.88 -0.75 17.79
CA ALA A 43 10.07 -2.09 17.24
C ALA A 43 11.39 -2.13 16.45
N LEU A 44 12.24 -3.11 16.72
CA LEU A 44 13.50 -3.28 15.99
C LEU A 44 13.32 -4.17 14.76
N ASN A 45 12.53 -5.25 14.90
CA ASN A 45 12.18 -6.18 13.83
C ASN A 45 10.69 -6.10 13.45
N ASP A 46 10.33 -6.68 12.30
CA ASP A 46 8.97 -6.61 11.73
C ASP A 46 8.04 -7.76 12.15
N TRP A 47 8.28 -8.37 13.33
CA TRP A 47 7.46 -9.48 13.81
C TRP A 47 5.97 -9.12 13.82
N VAL A 48 5.16 -9.91 13.11
CA VAL A 48 3.74 -9.66 12.92
C VAL A 48 2.93 -10.45 13.93
N ARG A 49 1.99 -9.76 14.59
CA ARG A 49 1.06 -10.34 15.56
C ARG A 49 -0.07 -11.10 14.86
N ASP A 50 0.06 -12.42 14.68
CA ASP A 50 -1.04 -13.29 14.24
C ASP A 50 -1.01 -14.59 15.03
N GLY A 51 -2.08 -14.87 15.78
CA GLY A 51 -2.16 -16.04 16.67
C GLY A 51 -2.17 -17.41 15.99
N LEU A 52 -2.17 -17.46 14.65
CA LEU A 52 -1.91 -18.66 13.86
C LEU A 52 -0.62 -18.61 13.05
N GLN A 53 -0.21 -17.42 12.63
CA GLN A 53 0.86 -17.24 11.65
C GLN A 53 2.00 -16.40 12.22
N ASP A 54 3.01 -17.05 12.78
CA ASP A 54 4.20 -16.35 13.28
C ASP A 54 5.17 -16.04 12.13
N TYR A 55 5.07 -14.84 11.55
CA TYR A 55 6.03 -14.37 10.54
C TYR A 55 6.91 -13.23 11.09
N GLY A 56 8.17 -13.21 10.67
CA GLY A 56 9.14 -12.15 10.99
C GLY A 56 10.06 -12.52 12.15
N GLY A 57 10.75 -11.52 12.71
CA GLY A 57 11.72 -11.73 13.80
C GLY A 57 13.06 -12.31 13.35
N VAL A 58 13.80 -12.93 14.26
CA VAL A 58 15.13 -13.50 13.98
C VAL A 58 15.00 -14.89 13.39
N GLN A 59 15.70 -15.13 12.28
CA GLN A 59 15.64 -16.38 11.51
C GLN A 59 17.05 -16.97 11.38
N VAL A 60 17.21 -18.29 11.52
CA VAL A 60 18.51 -18.97 11.46
C VAL A 60 18.48 -20.08 10.40
N TYR A 61 19.56 -20.19 9.63
CA TYR A 61 19.72 -21.18 8.58
C TYR A 61 21.06 -21.88 8.70
N LEU A 62 21.06 -23.20 8.64
CA LEU A 62 22.27 -24.01 8.47
C LEU A 62 22.22 -24.66 7.10
N ARG A 63 23.22 -24.41 6.26
CA ARG A 63 23.34 -25.03 4.93
C ARG A 63 24.59 -25.90 4.87
N ASP A 64 24.43 -27.11 4.36
CA ASP A 64 25.56 -27.90 3.87
C ASP A 64 25.88 -27.45 2.44
N GLU A 65 27.06 -26.87 2.26
CA GLU A 65 27.46 -26.26 0.99
C GLU A 65 27.88 -27.29 -0.06
N ASP A 66 28.13 -28.54 0.35
CA ASP A 66 28.56 -29.61 -0.54
C ASP A 66 27.34 -30.42 -1.04
N SER A 67 26.35 -30.69 -0.19
CA SER A 67 25.09 -31.32 -0.60
C SER A 67 24.04 -30.33 -1.11
N GLY A 68 24.15 -29.06 -0.73
CA GLY A 68 23.13 -28.04 -0.96
C GLY A 68 21.93 -28.11 0.00
N GLU A 69 21.93 -29.06 0.94
CA GLU A 69 20.88 -29.22 1.95
C GLU A 69 20.78 -27.98 2.84
N LEU A 70 19.56 -27.45 2.98
CA LEU A 70 19.28 -26.25 3.75
C LEU A 70 18.33 -26.60 4.90
N HIS A 71 18.79 -26.43 6.12
CA HIS A 71 17.97 -26.46 7.32
C HIS A 71 17.57 -25.03 7.67
N HIS A 72 16.30 -24.70 7.46
CA HIS A 72 15.68 -23.51 8.04
C HIS A 72 15.27 -23.84 9.47
N LEU A 73 15.98 -23.25 10.42
CA LEU A 73 15.77 -23.43 11.86
C LEU A 73 14.73 -22.42 12.29
N ASP A 74 13.55 -22.59 11.70
CA ASP A 74 12.49 -21.62 11.86
C ASP A 74 12.10 -21.56 13.31
N LEU A 75 12.38 -20.39 13.86
CA LEU A 75 11.92 -20.00 15.16
C LEU A 75 10.38 -19.77 15.12
N GLY A 76 9.70 -19.69 13.98
CA GLY A 76 8.27 -19.35 13.87
C GLY A 76 7.29 -20.38 13.28
N LEU A 77 7.60 -21.12 12.20
CA LEU A 77 6.56 -21.77 11.36
C LEU A 77 6.64 -23.30 11.23
N ALA A 78 7.58 -23.98 11.89
CA ALA A 78 7.68 -25.45 11.83
C ALA A 78 8.11 -26.07 13.19
N PRO A 79 7.16 -26.50 14.05
CA PRO A 79 7.46 -27.08 15.36
C PRO A 79 8.18 -28.43 15.30
N SER A 80 8.34 -29.03 14.11
CA SER A 80 8.99 -30.34 13.97
C SER A 80 10.51 -30.30 14.10
N ALA A 81 11.15 -29.13 14.11
CA ALA A 81 12.61 -29.01 14.21
C ALA A 81 13.13 -28.85 15.65
N VAL A 82 12.32 -28.27 16.54
CA VAL A 82 12.67 -28.10 17.97
C VAL A 82 12.36 -29.41 18.69
N GLU A 83 13.39 -30.14 19.09
CA GLU A 83 13.23 -31.35 19.91
C GLU A 83 12.92 -30.98 21.37
N GLN A 84 13.52 -29.90 21.86
CA GLN A 84 13.38 -29.45 23.24
C GLN A 84 13.45 -27.92 23.34
N TRP A 85 12.53 -27.36 24.14
CA TRP A 85 12.54 -25.96 24.57
C TRP A 85 12.86 -25.93 26.06
N GLU A 86 13.92 -25.21 26.42
CA GLU A 86 14.30 -24.98 27.81
C GLU A 86 14.18 -23.49 28.11
N HIS A 87 13.53 -23.16 29.22
CA HIS A 87 13.47 -21.79 29.72
C HIS A 87 14.02 -21.75 31.15
N SER A 88 14.69 -20.66 31.48
CA SER A 88 15.18 -20.42 32.84
C SER A 88 15.06 -18.95 33.18
N ASP A 89 15.31 -18.59 34.44
CA ASP A 89 15.48 -17.19 34.86
C ASP A 89 16.58 -16.44 34.08
N ALA A 90 17.44 -17.17 33.35
CA ALA A 90 18.55 -16.64 32.58
C ALA A 90 18.23 -16.34 31.11
N GLY A 91 17.12 -16.87 30.58
CA GLY A 91 16.85 -16.80 29.16
C GLY A 91 16.01 -17.95 28.62
N ALA A 92 16.28 -18.27 27.36
CA ALA A 92 15.53 -19.18 26.51
C ALA A 92 16.51 -20.00 25.67
N ALA A 93 16.30 -21.30 25.53
CA ALA A 93 17.14 -22.15 24.70
C ALA A 93 16.32 -23.17 23.89
N TRP A 94 16.73 -23.37 22.64
CA TRP A 94 16.13 -24.31 21.71
C TRP A 94 17.17 -25.33 21.29
N ASP A 95 16.81 -26.61 21.37
CA ASP A 95 17.60 -27.73 20.87
C ASP A 95 16.98 -28.28 19.59
N PHE A 96 17.83 -28.43 18.57
CA PHE A 96 17.49 -28.93 17.26
C PHE A 96 18.36 -30.12 16.90
N ARG A 97 17.79 -31.05 16.15
CA ARG A 97 18.51 -32.15 15.51
C ARG A 97 18.41 -32.05 14.00
N LEU A 98 19.56 -31.93 13.35
CA LEU A 98 19.69 -31.65 11.91
C LEU A 98 20.43 -32.81 11.27
N GLY A 99 19.67 -33.85 10.91
CA GLY A 99 20.23 -35.16 10.56
C GLY A 99 20.99 -35.76 11.75
N ASP A 100 22.30 -35.90 11.61
CA ASP A 100 23.21 -36.37 12.66
C ASP A 100 23.81 -35.23 13.51
N LEU A 101 23.66 -33.97 13.10
CA LEU A 101 24.17 -32.81 13.84
C LEU A 101 23.24 -32.42 14.99
N GLN A 102 23.84 -32.02 16.12
CA GLN A 102 23.13 -31.39 17.23
C GLN A 102 23.36 -29.88 17.20
N PHE A 103 22.30 -29.10 17.34
CA PHE A 103 22.38 -27.64 17.31
C PHE A 103 21.57 -27.02 18.44
N ARG A 104 22.22 -26.20 19.27
CA ARG A 104 21.58 -25.50 20.40
C ARG A 104 21.67 -24.00 20.19
N VAL A 105 20.54 -23.29 20.32
CA VAL A 105 20.48 -21.82 20.28
C VAL A 105 20.04 -21.31 21.64
N SER A 106 20.85 -20.50 22.32
CA SER A 106 20.56 -19.88 23.62
C SER A 106 20.42 -18.36 23.48
N LEU A 107 19.29 -17.79 23.92
CA LEU A 107 18.99 -16.36 23.98
C LEU A 107 19.16 -15.81 25.39
N SER A 108 19.89 -14.70 25.51
CA SER A 108 20.07 -13.91 26.73
C SER A 108 20.15 -12.41 26.42
N LEU A 109 20.05 -11.56 27.44
CA LEU A 109 20.26 -10.11 27.33
C LEU A 109 21.51 -9.67 28.09
N SER A 110 22.21 -8.66 27.57
CA SER A 110 23.35 -8.02 28.23
C SER A 110 22.91 -7.26 29.50
N THR A 111 23.74 -7.26 30.52
CA THR A 111 23.53 -6.47 31.75
C THR A 111 24.25 -5.14 31.76
N GLN A 112 24.92 -4.80 30.66
CA GLN A 112 25.74 -3.60 30.54
C GLN A 112 25.15 -2.61 29.55
N CYS A 113 24.39 -3.10 28.57
CA CYS A 113 23.84 -2.30 27.49
C CYS A 113 22.54 -2.92 26.92
N PRO A 114 21.74 -2.16 26.16
CA PRO A 114 20.54 -2.66 25.48
C PRO A 114 20.91 -3.58 24.31
N MET A 115 21.15 -4.85 24.60
CA MET A 115 21.64 -5.84 23.63
C MET A 115 21.08 -7.24 23.90
N GLU A 116 20.56 -7.89 22.85
CA GLU A 116 20.29 -9.33 22.84
C GLU A 116 21.49 -10.12 22.30
N ILE A 117 21.65 -11.31 22.85
CA ILE A 117 22.79 -12.19 22.67
C ILE A 117 22.26 -13.59 22.37
N ARG A 118 22.53 -14.11 21.17
CA ARG A 118 22.23 -15.48 20.78
C ARG A 118 23.52 -16.27 20.65
N THR A 119 23.66 -17.33 21.44
CA THR A 119 24.77 -18.29 21.35
C THR A 119 24.30 -19.53 20.63
N MET A 120 25.02 -19.93 19.59
CA MET A 120 24.68 -21.04 18.72
C MET A 120 25.80 -22.08 18.79
N ASP A 121 25.51 -23.24 19.37
CA ASP A 121 26.45 -24.35 19.53
C ASP A 121 26.08 -25.46 18.54
N LEU A 122 26.97 -25.75 17.60
CA LEU A 122 26.82 -26.84 16.63
C LEU A 122 27.81 -27.96 16.94
N MET A 123 27.33 -29.20 17.01
CA MET A 123 28.14 -30.37 17.32
C MET A 123 27.95 -31.47 16.28
N SER A 124 29.07 -31.97 15.75
CA SER A 124 29.08 -33.14 14.87
C SER A 124 29.43 -34.40 15.66
N PRO A 125 28.70 -35.53 15.50
CA PRO A 125 29.03 -36.77 16.17
C PRO A 125 30.35 -37.34 15.64
N ALA A 126 31.07 -38.06 16.51
CA ALA A 126 32.28 -38.78 16.12
C ALA A 126 31.93 -40.01 15.28
N THR A 127 32.40 -40.05 14.04
CA THR A 127 32.23 -41.14 13.08
C THR A 127 33.59 -41.69 12.69
N SER A 128 33.63 -42.92 12.16
CA SER A 128 34.89 -43.59 11.80
C SER A 128 35.55 -43.05 10.52
N ASP A 129 34.87 -42.20 9.73
CA ASP A 129 35.35 -41.75 8.42
C ASP A 129 36.12 -40.40 8.43
N HIS A 130 36.19 -39.71 9.59
CA HIS A 130 36.81 -38.39 9.75
C HIS A 130 36.38 -37.34 8.70
N SER A 131 35.16 -37.46 8.17
CA SER A 131 34.62 -36.54 7.17
C SER A 131 34.61 -35.09 7.69
N THR A 132 34.89 -34.16 6.79
CA THR A 132 34.82 -32.71 7.02
C THR A 132 33.69 -32.17 6.17
N ARG A 133 32.73 -31.47 6.79
CA ARG A 133 31.62 -30.81 6.08
C ARG A 133 31.91 -29.34 5.90
N ARG A 134 31.63 -28.80 4.72
CA ARG A 134 31.62 -27.35 4.49
C ARG A 134 30.22 -26.81 4.76
N LEU A 135 30.08 -26.02 5.82
CA LEU A 135 28.81 -25.53 6.29
C LEU A 135 28.76 -24.01 6.21
N SER A 136 27.55 -23.45 6.06
CA SER A 136 27.30 -22.05 6.36
C SER A 136 26.16 -21.88 7.35
N LEU A 137 26.38 -21.00 8.33
CA LEU A 137 25.37 -20.59 9.30
C LEU A 137 24.98 -19.16 8.99
N THR A 138 23.69 -18.88 8.83
CA THR A 138 23.16 -17.56 8.47
C THR A 138 22.10 -17.10 9.47
N VAL A 139 22.16 -15.84 9.87
CA VAL A 139 21.12 -15.17 10.64
C VAL A 139 20.50 -14.05 9.81
N PHE A 140 19.18 -14.06 9.69
CA PHE A 140 18.39 -13.05 8.98
C PHE A 140 17.44 -12.35 9.95
N VAL A 141 17.41 -11.02 9.88
CA VAL A 141 16.48 -10.18 10.65
C VAL A 141 15.92 -9.08 9.74
N PRO A 142 14.62 -9.08 9.44
CA PRO A 142 13.97 -7.94 8.80
C PRO A 142 13.87 -6.76 9.77
N ILE A 143 14.21 -5.56 9.30
CA ILE A 143 14.29 -4.36 10.15
C ILE A 143 13.01 -3.52 10.02
N ALA A 144 12.42 -3.17 11.17
CA ALA A 144 11.29 -2.26 11.25
C ALA A 144 11.71 -0.84 11.65
N LEU A 145 12.50 -0.73 12.73
CA LEU A 145 13.06 0.49 13.31
C LEU A 145 12.07 1.68 13.33
N ASN A 146 10.87 1.45 13.87
CA ASN A 146 9.80 2.44 13.98
C ASN A 146 8.84 2.10 15.14
N ALA A 147 7.93 3.00 15.49
CA ALA A 147 6.81 2.67 16.36
C ALA A 147 5.95 1.57 15.70
N PRO A 148 5.51 0.52 16.44
CA PRO A 148 4.82 -0.64 15.86
C PRO A 148 3.63 -0.27 14.95
N ALA A 149 2.71 0.56 15.45
CA ALA A 149 1.52 0.96 14.70
C ALA A 149 1.85 1.75 13.42
N ALA A 150 2.91 2.58 13.44
CA ALA A 150 3.35 3.35 12.28
C ALA A 150 4.06 2.47 11.23
N HIS A 151 4.74 1.40 11.67
CA HIS A 151 5.29 0.40 10.75
C HIS A 151 4.18 -0.45 10.13
N GLU A 152 3.27 -0.98 10.95
CA GLU A 152 2.19 -1.87 10.51
C GLU A 152 1.16 -1.18 9.61
N SER A 153 0.94 0.12 9.78
CA SER A 153 0.04 0.90 8.93
C SER A 153 0.54 1.00 7.48
N HIS A 154 1.86 1.02 7.28
CA HIS A 154 2.47 1.16 5.97
C HIS A 154 3.94 0.64 5.92
N PRO A 155 4.16 -0.69 5.94
CA PRO A 155 5.50 -1.29 6.05
C PRO A 155 6.49 -0.85 4.96
N ALA A 156 6.08 -0.82 3.69
CA ALA A 156 6.98 -0.47 2.58
C ALA A 156 7.44 1.00 2.66
N PHE A 157 6.54 1.93 2.98
CA PHE A 157 6.88 3.35 3.15
C PHE A 157 7.76 3.57 4.38
N SER A 158 7.45 2.91 5.50
CA SER A 158 8.19 3.02 6.75
C SER A 158 9.69 2.74 6.58
N LYS A 159 10.04 1.78 5.71
CA LYS A 159 11.42 1.34 5.44
C LYS A 159 12.20 2.28 4.51
N LEU A 160 11.56 3.17 3.76
CA LEU A 160 12.26 4.16 2.91
C LEU A 160 13.12 5.16 3.69
N PHE A 161 12.87 5.28 4.99
CA PHE A 161 13.61 6.15 5.89
C PHE A 161 14.73 5.41 6.63
N VAL A 162 14.94 4.11 6.40
CA VAL A 162 15.97 3.33 7.09
C VAL A 162 17.19 3.21 6.18
N GLN A 163 18.32 3.71 6.66
CA GLN A 163 19.62 3.55 5.99
C GLN A 163 20.41 2.45 6.69
N THR A 164 21.07 1.60 5.91
CA THR A 164 21.98 0.57 6.42
C THR A 164 23.43 0.92 6.08
N ARG A 165 24.39 0.29 6.76
CA ARG A 165 25.83 0.35 6.42
C ARG A 165 26.57 -0.81 7.06
N PHE A 166 27.69 -1.22 6.47
CA PHE A 166 28.62 -2.18 7.06
C PHE A 166 29.88 -1.48 7.56
N CYS A 167 30.33 -1.80 8.76
CA CYS A 167 31.57 -1.28 9.35
C CYS A 167 32.61 -2.39 9.42
N GLU A 168 33.57 -2.37 8.48
CA GLU A 168 34.61 -3.41 8.36
C GLU A 168 35.47 -3.54 9.61
N ALA A 169 35.91 -2.41 10.20
CA ALA A 169 36.80 -2.39 11.36
C ALA A 169 36.26 -3.19 12.56
N ASN A 170 34.94 -3.31 12.68
CA ASN A 170 34.28 -4.00 13.78
C ASN A 170 33.36 -5.15 13.34
N GLU A 171 33.37 -5.53 12.05
CA GLU A 171 32.52 -6.57 11.45
C GLU A 171 31.04 -6.47 11.86
N ARG A 172 30.45 -5.27 11.72
CA ARG A 172 29.06 -5.01 12.14
C ARG A 172 28.20 -4.36 11.08
N LEU A 173 26.95 -4.78 11.01
CA LEU A 173 25.89 -4.06 10.29
C LEU A 173 25.24 -3.03 11.21
N ILE A 174 24.92 -1.87 10.67
CA ILE A 174 24.22 -0.79 11.39
C ILE A 174 23.04 -0.34 10.54
N ALA A 175 21.89 -0.08 11.17
CA ALA A 175 20.74 0.56 10.57
C ALA A 175 20.30 1.75 11.43
N GLN A 176 19.94 2.84 10.77
CA GLN A 176 19.44 4.06 11.40
C GLN A 176 18.27 4.61 10.60
N ARG A 177 17.26 5.13 11.29
CA ARG A 177 16.18 5.88 10.67
C ARG A 177 16.60 7.34 10.46
N ARG A 178 16.50 7.85 9.23
CA ARG A 178 16.75 9.25 8.89
C ARG A 178 15.67 10.13 9.52
N PRO A 179 16.03 11.18 10.27
CA PRO A 179 15.06 12.09 10.86
C PRO A 179 14.33 12.87 9.77
N ARG A 180 13.02 13.10 9.97
CA ARG A 180 12.17 13.93 9.09
C ARG A 180 12.19 15.40 9.46
N GLY A 181 12.84 15.79 10.55
CA GLY A 181 12.99 17.18 10.95
C GLY A 181 13.98 17.37 12.10
N ALA A 182 14.43 18.62 12.28
CA ALA A 182 15.29 19.00 13.39
C ALA A 182 14.62 18.68 14.75
N GLY A 183 15.20 17.76 15.52
CA GLY A 183 14.71 17.32 16.83
C GLY A 183 14.09 15.92 16.87
N GLU A 184 13.84 15.27 15.73
CA GLU A 184 13.42 13.86 15.73
C GLU A 184 14.58 12.96 16.09
N VAL A 185 14.48 12.27 17.23
CA VAL A 185 15.45 11.26 17.68
C VAL A 185 14.87 9.89 17.41
N SER A 186 15.54 9.11 16.57
CA SER A 186 15.22 7.72 16.31
C SER A 186 16.40 6.85 16.75
N PRO A 187 16.16 5.68 17.35
CA PRO A 187 17.24 4.80 17.72
C PRO A 187 17.96 4.27 16.48
N CYS A 188 19.17 3.80 16.69
CA CYS A 188 19.90 3.00 15.74
C CYS A 188 20.05 1.58 16.28
N VAL A 189 20.22 0.63 15.38
CA VAL A 189 20.40 -0.79 15.70
C VAL A 189 21.65 -1.31 15.00
N MET A 190 22.42 -2.17 15.68
CA MET A 190 23.51 -2.91 15.07
C MET A 190 23.33 -4.41 15.24
N ALA A 191 23.96 -5.18 14.35
CA ALA A 191 24.13 -6.62 14.52
C ALA A 191 25.58 -7.05 14.24
N THR A 192 26.05 -8.01 15.02
CA THR A 192 27.36 -8.68 14.82
C THR A 192 27.18 -10.20 14.78
N PHE A 193 28.12 -10.89 14.15
CA PHE A 193 28.12 -12.35 14.11
C PHE A 193 29.54 -12.90 14.25
N GLU A 194 29.92 -13.26 15.46
CA GLU A 194 31.22 -13.81 15.84
C GLU A 194 31.21 -15.34 15.78
N GLY A 195 32.32 -15.94 15.34
CA GLY A 195 32.48 -17.38 15.21
C GLY A 195 33.53 -17.77 14.16
N PRO A 196 33.77 -19.07 13.94
CA PRO A 196 34.69 -19.53 12.91
C PRO A 196 34.18 -19.21 11.50
N GLY A 197 35.10 -19.02 10.55
CA GLY A 197 34.78 -18.84 9.14
C GLY A 197 34.71 -17.40 8.65
N GLU A 198 34.65 -17.24 7.33
CA GLU A 198 34.56 -15.93 6.66
C GLU A 198 33.16 -15.33 6.87
N LEU A 199 33.10 -14.01 7.14
CA LEU A 199 31.84 -13.26 7.24
C LEU A 199 31.35 -12.77 5.88
N HIS A 200 30.09 -13.04 5.59
CA HIS A 200 29.33 -12.49 4.47
C HIS A 200 28.07 -11.77 4.98
N TRP A 201 27.57 -10.80 4.22
CA TRP A 201 26.40 -10.01 4.62
C TRP A 201 25.53 -9.59 3.44
N GLU A 202 24.28 -9.23 3.76
CA GLU A 202 23.31 -8.57 2.88
C GLU A 202 22.40 -7.67 3.74
N THR A 203 21.92 -6.58 3.13
CA THR A 203 21.01 -5.63 3.79
C THR A 203 19.72 -5.38 3.02
N ASP A 204 19.62 -5.87 1.78
CA ASP A 204 18.42 -5.76 0.95
C ASP A 204 17.56 -7.04 1.04
N ARG A 205 16.38 -6.93 1.67
CA ARG A 205 15.45 -8.06 1.84
C ARG A 205 14.97 -8.61 0.49
N ILE A 206 14.85 -7.75 -0.53
CA ILE A 206 14.45 -8.17 -1.89
C ILE A 206 15.50 -9.11 -2.48
N ARG A 207 16.79 -8.81 -2.29
CA ARG A 207 17.89 -9.66 -2.76
C ARG A 207 18.00 -10.95 -1.96
N PHE A 208 17.88 -10.87 -0.64
CA PHE A 208 18.04 -12.04 0.22
C PHE A 208 16.91 -13.06 0.03
N ILE A 209 15.64 -12.65 0.22
CA ILE A 209 14.53 -13.57 0.04
C ILE A 209 14.38 -13.92 -1.44
N GLY A 210 14.38 -12.91 -2.32
CA GLY A 210 14.17 -13.07 -3.76
C GLY A 210 12.71 -13.34 -4.13
N ARG A 211 12.19 -12.58 -5.09
CA ARG A 211 10.82 -12.77 -5.60
C ARG A 211 10.63 -14.17 -6.18
N GLY A 212 9.51 -14.81 -5.83
CA GLY A 212 9.18 -16.20 -6.19
C GLY A 212 9.83 -17.28 -5.31
N SER A 213 10.54 -16.88 -4.26
CA SER A 213 11.07 -17.76 -3.21
C SER A 213 10.32 -17.57 -1.89
N SER A 214 10.69 -18.33 -0.85
CA SER A 214 10.09 -18.23 0.49
C SER A 214 11.13 -17.85 1.54
N ILE A 215 10.69 -17.47 2.73
CA ILE A 215 11.59 -17.30 3.89
C ILE A 215 12.29 -18.62 4.19
N ALA A 216 11.61 -19.76 4.07
CA ALA A 216 12.19 -21.06 4.34
C ALA A 216 13.24 -21.52 3.32
N ASN A 217 13.21 -20.97 2.10
CA ASN A 217 14.17 -21.28 1.04
C ASN A 217 14.51 -19.99 0.25
N PRO A 218 15.28 -19.07 0.86
CA PRO A 218 15.55 -17.76 0.28
C PRO A 218 16.59 -17.86 -0.85
N ALA A 219 16.44 -17.04 -1.89
CA ALA A 219 17.33 -17.05 -3.05
C ALA A 219 18.80 -16.74 -2.67
N GLY A 220 19.02 -15.79 -1.76
CA GLY A 220 20.35 -15.36 -1.31
C GLY A 220 21.15 -16.42 -0.55
N LEU A 221 20.54 -17.55 -0.17
CA LEU A 221 21.27 -18.70 0.37
C LEU A 221 21.64 -19.73 -0.68
N ARG A 222 21.01 -19.71 -1.86
CA ARG A 222 21.40 -20.57 -2.99
C ARG A 222 22.52 -19.94 -3.78
N ASP A 223 22.44 -18.63 -3.97
CA ASP A 223 23.48 -17.80 -4.55
C ASP A 223 24.44 -17.29 -3.45
N ARG A 224 25.57 -16.69 -3.82
CA ARG A 224 26.50 -16.09 -2.85
C ARG A 224 25.99 -14.71 -2.44
N LEU A 225 25.99 -14.39 -1.13
CA LEU A 225 25.62 -13.06 -0.66
C LEU A 225 26.49 -11.98 -1.29
N SER A 226 25.86 -10.88 -1.71
CA SER A 226 26.49 -9.84 -2.52
C SER A 226 27.50 -8.98 -1.76
N LYS A 227 27.53 -9.07 -0.42
CA LYS A 227 28.26 -8.15 0.47
C LYS A 227 27.85 -6.68 0.27
N SER A 228 26.63 -6.41 -0.23
CA SER A 228 26.11 -5.04 -0.31
C SER A 228 25.56 -4.53 1.01
N ALA A 229 25.92 -3.29 1.33
CA ALA A 229 25.29 -2.46 2.34
C ALA A 229 24.84 -1.14 1.69
N ASP A 230 24.24 -0.22 2.46
CA ASP A 230 23.89 1.17 2.12
C ASP A 230 22.39 1.44 1.86
N ASN A 231 22.09 2.37 0.94
CA ASN A 231 20.78 2.95 0.64
C ASN A 231 19.80 1.92 0.05
N VAL A 232 19.39 0.93 0.84
CA VAL A 232 18.41 -0.09 0.45
C VAL A 232 16.98 0.43 0.66
N LEU A 233 16.03 -0.13 -0.10
CA LEU A 233 14.62 0.28 -0.04
C LEU A 233 13.76 -0.67 0.82
N ASP A 234 14.33 -1.79 1.25
CA ASP A 234 13.68 -2.76 2.13
C ASP A 234 14.74 -3.40 3.06
N ALA A 235 15.06 -2.66 4.13
CA ALA A 235 16.17 -2.99 5.01
C ALA A 235 15.99 -4.31 5.77
N CYS A 236 17.06 -5.09 5.81
CA CYS A 236 17.23 -6.25 6.67
C CYS A 236 18.69 -6.34 7.16
N PHE A 237 18.96 -7.25 8.09
CA PHE A 237 20.30 -7.73 8.38
C PHE A 237 20.40 -9.20 8.02
N VAL A 238 21.39 -9.55 7.21
CA VAL A 238 21.81 -10.91 6.95
C VAL A 238 23.29 -11.01 7.28
N LEU A 239 23.66 -11.93 8.17
CA LEU A 239 25.05 -12.23 8.50
C LEU A 239 25.27 -13.74 8.37
N GLN A 240 26.26 -14.14 7.57
CA GLN A 240 26.59 -15.54 7.29
C GLN A 240 28.05 -15.83 7.61
N ARG A 241 28.32 -16.97 8.24
CA ARG A 241 29.67 -17.51 8.46
C ARG A 241 29.82 -18.83 7.71
N SER A 242 30.81 -18.92 6.82
CA SER A 242 31.16 -20.15 6.09
C SER A 242 32.38 -20.81 6.71
N PHE A 243 32.25 -22.06 7.17
CA PHE A 243 33.26 -22.76 7.97
C PHE A 243 33.33 -24.26 7.63
N HIS A 244 34.36 -24.92 8.13
CA HIS A 244 34.52 -26.37 8.04
C HIS A 244 34.30 -26.97 9.43
N LEU A 245 33.57 -28.09 9.50
CA LEU A 245 33.35 -28.83 10.72
C LEU A 245 33.76 -30.29 10.51
N LYS A 246 34.75 -30.78 11.25
CA LYS A 246 35.13 -32.20 11.20
C LYS A 246 34.23 -33.04 12.09
N SER A 247 34.12 -34.33 11.76
CA SER A 247 33.45 -35.29 12.63
C SER A 247 34.04 -35.30 14.05
N GLY A 248 33.17 -35.20 15.05
CA GLY A 248 33.54 -35.11 16.47
C GLY A 248 33.91 -33.70 16.95
N GLU A 249 33.98 -32.69 16.08
CA GLU A 249 34.24 -31.30 16.47
C GLU A 249 32.94 -30.56 16.82
N SER A 250 33.10 -29.43 17.51
CA SER A 250 32.04 -28.46 17.78
C SER A 250 32.45 -27.07 17.33
N ALA A 251 31.46 -26.28 16.91
CA ALA A 251 31.63 -24.88 16.53
C ALA A 251 30.63 -24.02 17.33
N ARG A 252 31.12 -22.90 17.87
CA ARG A 252 30.32 -21.94 18.62
C ARG A 252 30.27 -20.61 17.89
N PHE A 253 29.07 -20.06 17.80
CA PHE A 253 28.79 -18.75 17.21
C PHE A 253 28.00 -17.87 18.17
N HIS A 254 28.11 -16.58 17.92
CA HIS A 254 27.70 -15.51 18.80
C HIS A 254 27.10 -14.41 17.93
N TRP A 255 25.78 -14.36 17.85
CA TRP A 255 25.05 -13.31 17.16
C TRP A 255 24.52 -12.30 18.18
N THR A 256 24.79 -11.01 17.97
CA THR A 256 24.22 -9.94 18.80
C THR A 256 23.37 -9.00 17.98
N MET A 257 22.37 -8.43 18.65
CA MET A 257 21.68 -7.24 18.17
C MET A 257 21.53 -6.24 19.30
N ALA A 258 22.02 -5.02 19.10
CA ALA A 258 22.03 -3.96 20.10
C ALA A 258 21.37 -2.70 19.56
N ALA A 259 20.77 -1.90 20.45
CA ALA A 259 20.14 -0.64 20.10
C ALA A 259 20.63 0.49 21.02
N ALA A 260 20.76 1.70 20.46
CA ALA A 260 21.06 2.91 21.22
C ALA A 260 20.37 4.14 20.61
N GLU A 261 20.49 5.27 21.28
CA GLU A 261 19.93 6.57 20.83
C GLU A 261 20.69 7.15 19.64
N ASP A 262 21.99 6.83 19.52
CA ASP A 262 22.87 7.32 18.48
C ASP A 262 23.99 6.31 18.15
N ILE A 263 24.62 6.54 17.00
CA ILE A 263 25.66 5.68 16.45
C ILE A 263 26.90 5.58 17.35
N ASP A 264 27.29 6.67 18.02
CA ASP A 264 28.50 6.72 18.83
C ASP A 264 28.32 5.90 20.10
N SER A 265 27.15 5.97 20.70
CA SER A 265 26.69 5.11 21.79
C SER A 265 26.72 3.63 21.39
N LEU A 266 26.19 3.27 20.21
CA LEU A 266 26.31 1.90 19.68
C LEU A 266 27.77 1.48 19.49
N ASN A 267 28.60 2.39 18.97
CA ASN A 267 30.00 2.11 18.67
C ASN A 267 30.81 1.81 19.94
N ALA A 268 30.40 2.37 21.09
CA ALA A 268 31.03 2.18 22.39
C ALA A 268 30.65 0.84 23.08
N TYR A 269 29.64 0.12 22.58
CA TYR A 269 29.23 -1.15 23.19
C TYR A 269 30.28 -2.24 22.97
N PRO A 270 30.51 -3.10 24.00
CA PRO A 270 31.52 -4.15 23.92
C PRO A 270 31.13 -5.23 22.91
N LYS A 271 32.13 -5.91 22.35
CA LYS A 271 31.94 -7.17 21.61
C LYS A 271 31.44 -8.29 22.55
N GLN A 272 30.73 -9.27 22.00
CA GLN A 272 29.95 -10.26 22.77
C GLN A 272 30.81 -11.08 23.74
N SER A 273 32.04 -11.42 23.36
CA SER A 273 32.97 -12.24 24.17
C SER A 273 33.30 -11.66 25.56
N VAL A 274 32.87 -10.44 25.87
CA VAL A 274 33.18 -9.71 27.12
C VAL A 274 31.91 -9.26 27.88
N ALA A 275 30.71 -9.44 27.31
CA ALA A 275 29.46 -8.96 27.91
C ALA A 275 29.02 -9.83 29.10
N LYS A 276 28.70 -9.20 30.24
CA LYS A 276 28.14 -9.90 31.40
C LYS A 276 26.66 -10.21 31.18
N VAL A 277 26.25 -11.42 31.58
CA VAL A 277 24.86 -11.88 31.58
C VAL A 277 24.43 -12.09 33.04
N GLU A 278 23.25 -11.62 33.41
CA GLU A 278 22.68 -11.76 34.75
C GLU A 278 21.19 -12.06 34.64
N ASN A 279 20.72 -12.84 35.61
CA ASN A 279 19.44 -13.52 35.59
C ASN A 279 18.48 -12.78 36.53
N ARG A 280 17.53 -12.02 35.99
CA ARG A 280 16.39 -11.55 36.78
C ARG A 280 15.27 -12.58 36.67
N ALA A 281 14.77 -13.02 37.82
CA ALA A 281 13.63 -13.93 37.89
C ALA A 281 12.38 -13.30 37.22
N SER A 282 11.81 -13.99 36.24
CA SER A 282 10.58 -13.60 35.52
C SER A 282 9.49 -14.67 35.65
N ASP A 283 8.24 -14.24 35.68
CA ASP A 283 7.08 -15.10 35.91
C ASP A 283 6.55 -15.67 34.58
N LEU A 284 6.92 -16.92 34.28
CA LEU A 284 6.54 -17.62 33.05
C LEU A 284 5.03 -17.61 32.77
N LYS A 285 4.20 -17.59 33.83
CA LYS A 285 2.74 -17.57 33.68
C LYS A 285 2.27 -16.21 33.16
N LEU A 286 2.86 -15.12 33.65
CA LEU A 286 2.57 -13.76 33.18
C LEU A 286 3.15 -13.51 31.78
N ASP A 287 4.29 -14.12 31.45
CA ASP A 287 4.89 -14.06 30.11
C ASP A 287 4.00 -14.74 29.08
N SER A 288 3.56 -15.97 29.37
CA SER A 288 2.67 -16.73 28.49
C SER A 288 1.30 -16.09 28.36
N LEU A 289 0.75 -15.51 29.44
CA LEU A 289 -0.48 -14.71 29.38
C LEU A 289 -0.30 -13.51 28.44
N LEU A 290 0.81 -12.78 28.56
CA LEU A 290 1.11 -11.64 27.71
C LEU A 290 1.24 -12.03 26.22
N GLY A 291 2.03 -13.06 25.93
CA GLY A 291 2.19 -13.54 24.56
C GLY A 291 0.86 -14.03 23.97
N ALA A 292 0.06 -14.75 24.75
CA ALA A 292 -1.29 -15.15 24.34
C ALA A 292 -2.23 -13.95 24.12
N MET A 293 -2.12 -12.87 24.90
CA MET A 293 -2.88 -11.63 24.67
C MET A 293 -2.45 -10.93 23.37
N PHE A 294 -1.16 -10.85 23.08
CA PHE A 294 -0.65 -10.28 21.82
C PHE A 294 -1.03 -11.12 20.60
N CYS A 295 -1.06 -12.44 20.75
CA CYS A 295 -1.57 -13.37 19.75
C CYS A 295 -3.11 -13.41 19.69
N ARG A 296 -3.81 -12.67 20.54
CA ARG A 296 -5.28 -12.65 20.67
C ARG A 296 -5.88 -14.05 20.79
N SER A 297 -5.28 -14.89 21.62
CA SER A 297 -5.69 -16.27 21.82
C SER A 297 -7.18 -16.33 22.23
N PRO A 298 -8.02 -17.09 21.51
CA PRO A 298 -9.44 -17.24 21.85
C PRO A 298 -9.63 -17.91 23.23
N ARG A 299 -8.59 -18.57 23.77
CA ARG A 299 -8.60 -19.20 25.10
C ARG A 299 -8.62 -18.20 26.26
N LEU A 300 -8.35 -16.93 25.99
CA LEU A 300 -8.42 -15.86 26.99
C LEU A 300 -9.80 -15.19 27.03
N LYS A 301 -10.75 -15.68 26.23
CA LYS A 301 -12.10 -15.12 26.13
C LYS A 301 -13.19 -16.17 26.29
N PRO A 302 -14.39 -15.77 26.76
CA PRO A 302 -15.58 -16.61 26.70
C PRO A 302 -15.95 -17.02 25.26
N PRO A 303 -16.83 -18.03 25.09
CA PRO A 303 -17.41 -18.34 23.78
C PRO A 303 -18.21 -17.17 23.19
N ALA A 304 -18.24 -17.06 21.85
CA ALA A 304 -19.00 -16.02 21.13
C ALA A 304 -20.49 -15.99 21.51
N SER A 305 -21.06 -17.11 21.96
CA SER A 305 -22.43 -17.18 22.45
C SER A 305 -22.72 -16.20 23.60
N TYR A 306 -21.71 -15.75 24.35
CA TYR A 306 -21.86 -14.83 25.48
C TYR A 306 -22.19 -13.39 25.07
N TRP A 307 -21.72 -12.95 23.90
CA TRP A 307 -21.91 -11.58 23.40
C TRP A 307 -22.57 -11.56 22.02
N LYS A 308 -23.19 -12.67 21.63
CA LYS A 308 -23.98 -12.79 20.42
C LYS A 308 -25.06 -11.70 20.36
N ASP A 309 -25.68 -11.33 21.48
CA ASP A 309 -26.78 -10.34 21.51
C ASP A 309 -26.34 -8.92 21.11
N LEU A 310 -25.03 -8.66 20.95
CA LEU A 310 -24.50 -7.46 20.26
C LEU A 310 -24.94 -7.36 18.78
N TYR A 311 -25.61 -8.39 18.21
CA TYR A 311 -26.15 -8.37 16.85
C TYR A 311 -27.16 -7.23 16.62
N ALA A 312 -27.93 -6.82 17.64
CA ALA A 312 -29.00 -5.83 17.47
C ALA A 312 -28.51 -4.39 17.62
N GLU A 313 -27.75 -4.08 18.67
CA GLU A 313 -27.24 -2.73 18.89
C GLU A 313 -25.88 -2.72 19.67
N PRO A 314 -24.92 -1.82 19.34
CA PRO A 314 -23.55 -1.84 19.87
C PRO A 314 -23.37 -1.19 21.25
N GLY A 315 -22.62 -1.81 22.17
CA GLY A 315 -22.28 -1.23 23.50
C GLY A 315 -21.16 -0.17 23.47
N ASN A 316 -20.92 0.52 24.60
CA ASN A 316 -19.96 1.61 24.75
C ASN A 316 -18.68 1.19 25.48
N VAL A 317 -17.58 0.93 24.74
CA VAL A 317 -16.27 0.61 25.35
C VAL A 317 -15.51 1.89 25.75
N TRP A 318 -15.55 2.92 24.90
CA TRP A 318 -14.82 4.18 25.09
C TRP A 318 -15.23 4.94 26.36
N GLY A 319 -16.51 4.87 26.75
CA GLY A 319 -17.02 5.49 28.00
C GLY A 319 -16.34 4.98 29.27
N TYR A 320 -15.62 3.87 29.20
CA TYR A 320 -14.86 3.29 30.31
C TYR A 320 -13.36 3.62 30.29
N GLY A 321 -12.91 4.43 29.32
CA GLY A 321 -11.50 4.84 29.18
C GLY A 321 -10.57 3.71 28.74
N MET A 322 -11.11 2.62 28.17
CA MET A 322 -10.32 1.51 27.65
C MET A 322 -9.92 1.75 26.20
N PRO A 323 -8.66 1.42 25.82
CA PRO A 323 -8.25 1.53 24.43
C PRO A 323 -9.00 0.49 23.60
N THR A 324 -9.45 0.89 22.41
CA THR A 324 -10.03 -0.06 21.43
C THR A 324 -8.97 -0.67 20.51
N GLU A 325 -7.79 -0.05 20.43
CA GLU A 325 -6.71 -0.43 19.51
C GLU A 325 -5.58 -1.22 20.17
N SER A 326 -5.47 -1.15 21.50
CA SER A 326 -4.43 -1.84 22.30
C SER A 326 -5.06 -2.93 23.17
N PRO A 327 -4.32 -4.03 23.44
CA PRO A 327 -4.82 -5.09 24.31
C PRO A 327 -5.02 -4.59 25.74
N PHE A 328 -6.12 -4.98 26.37
CA PHE A 328 -6.41 -4.72 27.79
C PHE A 328 -7.03 -5.95 28.47
N VAL A 329 -6.91 -6.02 29.80
CA VAL A 329 -7.50 -7.09 30.61
C VAL A 329 -8.82 -6.61 31.23
N LEU A 330 -9.86 -7.42 31.15
CA LEU A 330 -11.12 -7.21 31.85
C LEU A 330 -11.22 -8.18 33.05
N LEU A 331 -11.17 -7.65 34.26
CA LEU A 331 -11.32 -8.41 35.50
C LEU A 331 -12.73 -8.25 36.06
N LEU A 332 -13.50 -9.35 36.10
CA LEU A 332 -14.85 -9.43 36.66
C LEU A 332 -14.79 -10.16 38.00
N THR A 333 -14.87 -9.43 39.11
CA THR A 333 -14.57 -10.00 40.44
C THR A 333 -15.33 -9.35 41.59
N ASP A 334 -15.46 -10.12 42.67
CA ASP A 334 -15.85 -9.70 44.02
C ASP A 334 -14.78 -10.05 45.07
N LEU A 335 -13.57 -10.45 44.63
CA LEU A 335 -12.46 -10.82 45.50
C LEU A 335 -11.31 -9.81 45.44
N GLN A 336 -10.88 -9.36 46.62
CA GLN A 336 -9.71 -8.48 46.75
C GLN A 336 -8.41 -9.12 46.24
N ALA A 337 -8.20 -10.42 46.46
CA ALA A 337 -6.98 -11.11 46.06
C ALA A 337 -6.76 -11.10 44.53
N GLU A 338 -7.83 -11.09 43.72
CA GLU A 338 -7.73 -11.01 42.27
C GLU A 338 -7.37 -9.59 41.79
N ILE A 339 -7.76 -8.56 42.54
CA ILE A 339 -7.36 -7.17 42.27
C ILE A 339 -5.87 -6.98 42.58
N GLU A 340 -5.38 -7.56 43.66
CA GLU A 340 -3.94 -7.57 43.99
C GLU A 340 -3.12 -8.29 42.91
N TRP A 341 -3.61 -9.41 42.38
CA TRP A 341 -3.02 -10.08 41.23
C TRP A 341 -2.99 -9.16 40.00
N ALA A 342 -4.08 -8.48 39.67
CA ALA A 342 -4.15 -7.59 38.51
C ALA A 342 -3.21 -6.38 38.62
N ALA A 343 -3.15 -5.73 39.79
CA ALA A 343 -2.22 -4.64 40.07
C ALA A 343 -0.76 -5.08 39.95
N SER A 344 -0.45 -6.28 40.45
CA SER A 344 0.89 -6.85 40.39
C SER A 344 1.27 -7.25 38.97
N SER A 345 0.35 -7.84 38.20
CA SER A 345 0.55 -8.21 36.79
C SER A 345 0.79 -6.99 35.91
N LYS A 346 -0.03 -5.94 36.08
CA LYS A 346 0.16 -4.67 35.37
C LYS A 346 1.53 -4.05 35.68
N ARG A 347 1.93 -4.03 36.96
CA ARG A 347 3.24 -3.53 37.37
C ARG A 347 4.37 -4.36 36.77
N TYR A 348 4.24 -5.68 36.78
CA TYR A 348 5.21 -6.60 36.19
C TYR A 348 5.44 -6.28 34.72
N TRP A 349 4.39 -6.19 33.91
CA TRP A 349 4.52 -5.85 32.49
C TRP A 349 5.10 -4.44 32.29
N ALA A 350 4.69 -3.44 33.08
CA ALA A 350 5.20 -2.07 33.00
C ALA A 350 6.69 -1.97 33.37
N GLU A 351 7.17 -2.73 34.36
CA GLU A 351 8.60 -2.88 34.69
C GLU A 351 9.40 -3.49 33.53
N HIS A 352 8.75 -4.30 32.70
CA HIS A 352 9.27 -4.83 31.45
C HIS A 352 8.91 -3.94 30.24
N GLY A 353 8.52 -2.68 30.49
CA GLY A 353 8.20 -1.63 29.50
C GLY A 353 6.90 -1.83 28.72
N ILE A 354 6.07 -2.81 29.08
CA ILE A 354 4.83 -3.17 28.38
C ILE A 354 3.65 -2.65 29.19
N GLU A 355 2.95 -1.65 28.67
CA GLU A 355 1.75 -1.13 29.29
C GLU A 355 0.52 -1.93 28.84
N ILE A 356 -0.13 -2.62 29.78
CA ILE A 356 -1.41 -3.30 29.58
C ILE A 356 -2.45 -2.67 30.51
N PRO A 357 -3.45 -1.96 29.96
CA PRO A 357 -4.56 -1.46 30.75
C PRO A 357 -5.38 -2.61 31.35
N VAL A 358 -5.93 -2.36 32.54
CA VAL A 358 -6.78 -3.33 33.23
C VAL A 358 -8.01 -2.59 33.75
N LEU A 359 -9.19 -3.09 33.37
CA LEU A 359 -10.48 -2.63 33.88
C LEU A 359 -11.04 -3.66 34.86
N VAL A 360 -11.33 -3.21 36.07
CA VAL A 360 -11.99 -3.99 37.11
C VAL A 360 -13.47 -3.62 37.15
N VAL A 361 -14.34 -4.61 36.94
CA VAL A 361 -15.76 -4.51 37.23
C VAL A 361 -16.01 -5.22 38.56
N TRP A 362 -16.29 -4.42 39.58
CA TRP A 362 -16.43 -4.85 40.97
C TRP A 362 -17.87 -5.22 41.31
N TYR A 363 -18.08 -6.45 41.78
CA TYR A 363 -19.41 -6.96 42.18
C TYR A 363 -19.66 -6.89 43.70
N GLY A 364 -18.72 -6.34 44.48
CA GLY A 364 -18.90 -6.07 45.91
C GLY A 364 -19.63 -4.74 46.19
N ALA A 365 -19.62 -4.29 47.45
CA ALA A 365 -20.34 -3.09 47.86
C ALA A 365 -19.78 -1.81 47.22
N GLU A 366 -20.62 -0.95 46.62
CA GLU A 366 -20.17 0.22 45.84
C GLU A 366 -19.32 1.22 46.65
N ASN A 367 -19.64 1.41 47.92
CA ASN A 367 -18.91 2.30 48.83
C ASN A 367 -17.45 1.84 49.08
N SER A 368 -17.13 0.57 48.83
CA SER A 368 -15.76 0.04 48.96
C SER A 368 -14.87 0.34 47.75
N ILE A 369 -15.40 0.79 46.61
CA ILE A 369 -14.61 0.99 45.37
C ILE A 369 -13.48 2.00 45.57
N CYS A 370 -13.78 3.14 46.22
CA CYS A 370 -12.78 4.17 46.49
C CYS A 370 -11.70 3.71 47.47
N GLU A 371 -12.02 2.79 48.38
CA GLU A 371 -11.06 2.17 49.30
C GLU A 371 -10.19 1.16 48.55
N MET A 372 -10.81 0.23 47.81
CA MET A 372 -10.13 -0.77 46.98
C MET A 372 -9.16 -0.14 45.96
N GLN A 373 -9.57 0.94 45.29
CA GLN A 373 -8.71 1.66 44.34
C GLN A 373 -7.52 2.34 45.01
N ARG A 374 -7.67 2.83 46.25
CA ARG A 374 -6.59 3.46 47.02
C ARG A 374 -5.63 2.42 47.62
N ASP A 375 -6.17 1.34 48.16
CA ASP A 375 -5.42 0.40 49.01
C ASP A 375 -4.67 -0.65 48.19
N VAL A 376 -5.31 -1.23 47.17
CA VAL A 376 -4.75 -2.36 46.40
C VAL A 376 -4.79 -2.18 44.89
N GLY A 377 -5.65 -1.27 44.39
CA GLY A 377 -5.94 -1.10 42.97
C GLY A 377 -5.23 0.08 42.28
N LYS A 378 -4.17 0.64 42.87
CA LYS A 378 -3.48 1.83 42.33
C LYS A 378 -3.04 1.61 40.88
N GLY A 379 -3.55 2.42 39.96
CA GLY A 379 -3.24 2.35 38.53
C GLY A 379 -4.18 1.47 37.69
N LEU A 380 -5.17 0.81 38.29
CA LEU A 380 -6.25 0.10 37.59
C LEU A 380 -7.46 1.04 37.37
N ALA A 381 -8.23 0.78 36.32
CA ALA A 381 -9.53 1.43 36.14
C ALA A 381 -10.62 0.65 36.86
N PHE A 382 -11.52 1.31 37.60
CA PHE A 382 -12.57 0.67 38.39
C PHE A 382 -13.97 1.12 37.98
N ARG A 383 -14.92 0.19 37.96
CA ARG A 383 -16.37 0.45 37.88
C ARG A 383 -17.13 -0.52 38.77
N GLY A 384 -18.21 -0.04 39.39
CA GLY A 384 -19.15 -0.92 40.08
C GLY A 384 -20.03 -1.64 39.07
N ALA A 385 -20.32 -2.93 39.30
CA ALA A 385 -21.12 -3.74 38.38
C ALA A 385 -22.52 -3.13 38.12
N ALA A 386 -23.13 -2.50 39.13
CA ALA A 386 -24.43 -1.82 38.97
C ALA A 386 -24.39 -0.61 38.04
N THR A 387 -23.20 -0.04 37.79
CA THR A 387 -22.98 1.09 36.86
C THR A 387 -22.57 0.67 35.45
N VAL A 388 -22.41 -0.64 35.21
CA VAL A 388 -22.04 -1.18 33.90
C VAL A 388 -23.26 -1.89 33.32
N PRO A 389 -23.97 -1.29 32.35
CA PRO A 389 -25.07 -1.97 31.68
C PRO A 389 -24.60 -3.30 31.07
N THR A 390 -25.46 -4.33 31.08
CA THR A 390 -25.14 -5.67 30.57
C THR A 390 -24.56 -5.64 29.16
N ARG A 391 -25.07 -4.75 28.31
CA ARG A 391 -24.63 -4.58 26.93
C ARG A 391 -23.22 -3.99 26.82
N ASP A 392 -22.89 -3.03 27.67
CA ASP A 392 -21.54 -2.46 27.73
C ASP A 392 -20.56 -3.49 28.26
N LEU A 393 -20.97 -4.31 29.23
CA LEU A 393 -20.18 -5.44 29.69
C LEU A 393 -19.90 -6.44 28.56
N GLN A 394 -20.89 -6.79 27.75
CA GLN A 394 -20.69 -7.66 26.58
C GLN A 394 -19.72 -7.03 25.55
N ALA A 395 -19.83 -5.72 25.30
CA ALA A 395 -18.91 -5.02 24.40
C ALA A 395 -17.47 -4.95 24.95
N LEU A 396 -17.30 -4.76 26.27
CA LEU A 396 -16.01 -4.79 26.95
C LEU A 396 -15.37 -6.19 26.88
N VAL A 397 -16.17 -7.24 27.09
CA VAL A 397 -15.72 -8.64 26.95
C VAL A 397 -15.23 -8.89 25.51
N ALA A 398 -15.99 -8.45 24.50
CA ALA A 398 -15.59 -8.57 23.10
C ALA A 398 -14.30 -7.78 22.78
N ALA A 399 -14.15 -6.55 23.28
CA ALA A 399 -13.00 -5.69 23.00
C ALA A 399 -11.71 -6.10 23.74
N SER A 400 -11.82 -6.68 24.94
CA SER A 400 -10.67 -7.04 25.78
C SER A 400 -9.74 -8.06 25.12
N ALA A 401 -8.47 -8.13 25.50
CA ALA A 401 -7.56 -9.20 25.08
C ALA A 401 -7.68 -10.44 25.97
N ALA A 402 -8.07 -10.26 27.23
CA ALA A 402 -8.32 -11.33 28.20
C ALA A 402 -9.45 -10.97 29.16
N VAL A 403 -10.26 -11.96 29.54
CA VAL A 403 -11.34 -11.83 30.53
C VAL A 403 -11.10 -12.83 31.66
N CYS A 404 -11.13 -12.36 32.90
CA CYS A 404 -10.81 -13.20 34.06
C CYS A 404 -11.53 -12.76 35.35
N GLY A 405 -11.38 -13.56 36.41
CA GLY A 405 -11.93 -13.32 37.75
C GLY A 405 -13.04 -14.30 38.15
N THR A 406 -13.47 -14.26 39.41
CA THR A 406 -14.51 -15.14 39.97
C THR A 406 -15.89 -15.01 39.32
N ARG A 407 -16.18 -13.84 38.76
CA ARG A 407 -17.45 -13.54 38.08
C ARG A 407 -17.33 -13.61 36.56
N ALA A 408 -16.15 -13.98 36.04
CA ALA A 408 -15.96 -14.16 34.61
C ALA A 408 -16.64 -15.45 34.12
N PRO A 409 -17.24 -15.44 32.92
CA PRO A 409 -17.69 -16.65 32.26
C PRO A 409 -16.51 -17.59 31.97
N ALA A 410 -16.79 -18.89 31.86
CA ALA A 410 -15.77 -19.85 31.44
C ALA A 410 -15.22 -19.49 30.03
N CYS A 411 -13.90 -19.53 29.89
CA CYS A 411 -13.24 -19.31 28.61
C CYS A 411 -13.53 -20.46 27.63
N ALA A 412 -13.33 -20.20 26.33
CA ALA A 412 -13.52 -21.21 25.30
C ALA A 412 -12.62 -22.45 25.55
N PRO A 413 -13.15 -23.69 25.39
CA PRO A 413 -12.36 -24.90 25.55
C PRO A 413 -11.26 -25.00 24.47
N PRO A 414 -10.20 -25.79 24.70
CA PRO A 414 -9.18 -26.02 23.68
C PRO A 414 -9.79 -26.67 22.44
N PHE A 415 -9.62 -26.02 21.29
CA PHE A 415 -9.92 -26.63 20.00
C PHE A 415 -9.04 -27.87 19.80
N ARG A 416 -9.66 -29.02 19.48
CA ARG A 416 -8.95 -30.24 19.10
C ARG A 416 -9.12 -30.44 17.60
N SER A 417 -8.02 -30.30 16.86
CA SER A 417 -7.98 -30.73 15.46
C SER A 417 -8.32 -32.23 15.40
N ALA A 418 -9.27 -32.60 14.55
CA ALA A 418 -9.63 -34.00 14.29
C ALA A 418 -8.70 -34.67 13.27
N ALA A 419 -7.78 -33.93 12.64
CA ALA A 419 -6.96 -34.43 11.54
C ALA A 419 -5.66 -35.09 12.05
N PRO A 420 -5.33 -36.32 11.61
CA PRO A 420 -4.02 -36.92 11.86
C PRO A 420 -2.90 -36.09 11.19
N HIS A 421 -1.66 -36.24 11.68
CA HIS A 421 -0.42 -35.65 11.10
C HIS A 421 -0.06 -36.17 9.69
N ALA A 422 -1.05 -36.50 8.86
CA ALA A 422 -0.84 -36.99 7.51
C ALA A 422 -0.34 -35.84 6.62
N ALA A 423 0.71 -36.10 5.84
CA ALA A 423 1.21 -35.14 4.85
C ALA A 423 0.19 -34.97 3.72
N LEU A 424 -0.06 -33.73 3.31
CA LEU A 424 -0.81 -33.42 2.09
C LEU A 424 -0.10 -34.03 0.88
N GLN A 425 -0.84 -34.70 0.00
CA GLN A 425 -0.29 -35.11 -1.29
C GLN A 425 -0.28 -33.90 -2.23
N VAL A 426 0.91 -33.60 -2.77
CA VAL A 426 1.10 -32.54 -3.75
C VAL A 426 0.76 -33.11 -5.14
N VAL A 427 0.21 -32.27 -6.01
CA VAL A 427 -0.03 -32.64 -7.41
C VAL A 427 1.31 -32.98 -8.07
N PRO A 428 1.45 -34.14 -8.73
CA PRO A 428 2.67 -34.48 -9.44
C PRO A 428 2.92 -33.49 -10.59
N PRO A 429 4.20 -33.26 -10.99
CA PRO A 429 4.53 -32.36 -12.08
C PRO A 429 3.76 -32.72 -13.35
N CYS A 430 3.02 -31.76 -13.90
CA CYS A 430 2.27 -31.96 -15.13
C CYS A 430 3.12 -31.48 -16.32
N ALA A 431 3.47 -32.39 -17.23
CA ALA A 431 4.34 -32.09 -18.37
C ALA A 431 3.66 -31.31 -19.51
N SER A 432 2.34 -31.07 -19.44
CA SER A 432 1.59 -30.45 -20.53
C SER A 432 1.55 -28.92 -20.41
N THR A 433 1.90 -28.27 -21.52
CA THR A 433 1.76 -26.82 -21.73
C THR A 433 0.30 -26.39 -21.80
N LEU A 434 0.01 -25.14 -21.42
CA LEU A 434 -1.27 -24.49 -21.69
C LEU A 434 -1.62 -24.59 -23.19
N PRO A 435 -2.71 -25.30 -23.58
CA PRO A 435 -3.02 -25.52 -24.98
C PRO A 435 -3.42 -24.25 -25.75
N GLU A 436 -3.90 -23.22 -25.04
CA GLU A 436 -4.30 -21.92 -25.60
C GLU A 436 -3.46 -20.76 -25.00
N LYS A 437 -2.15 -20.96 -24.84
CA LYS A 437 -1.25 -19.89 -24.42
C LYS A 437 -1.28 -18.74 -25.44
N SER A 438 -1.42 -17.50 -24.96
CA SER A 438 -1.40 -16.32 -25.83
C SER A 438 -0.10 -16.25 -26.62
N GLN A 439 -0.22 -16.14 -27.93
CA GLN A 439 0.90 -15.91 -28.85
C GLN A 439 0.81 -14.48 -29.41
N ASN A 440 1.92 -13.93 -29.89
CA ASN A 440 1.99 -12.62 -30.54
C ASN A 440 1.67 -11.40 -29.64
N LEU A 441 2.12 -11.43 -28.38
CA LEU A 441 2.01 -10.27 -27.48
C LEU A 441 2.85 -9.08 -27.98
N GLN A 442 2.29 -7.89 -27.90
CA GLN A 442 2.94 -6.63 -28.27
C GLN A 442 3.81 -6.12 -27.10
N LEU A 443 4.97 -5.52 -27.42
CA LEU A 443 5.96 -5.04 -26.44
C LEU A 443 6.35 -6.10 -25.40
N SER A 444 6.60 -7.35 -25.85
CA SER A 444 6.88 -8.44 -24.92
C SER A 444 8.25 -8.32 -24.24
N ASN A 445 8.30 -8.60 -22.94
CA ASN A 445 9.45 -8.31 -22.07
C ASN A 445 9.93 -9.50 -21.22
N SER A 446 9.84 -10.71 -21.77
CA SER A 446 10.18 -12.00 -21.16
C SER A 446 9.26 -12.49 -20.04
N TYR A 447 8.50 -11.60 -19.38
CA TYR A 447 7.46 -11.95 -18.41
C TYR A 447 6.06 -11.86 -19.00
N GLY A 448 5.86 -11.07 -20.05
CA GLY A 448 4.53 -10.81 -20.58
C GLY A 448 4.54 -9.82 -21.74
N GLY A 449 3.37 -9.25 -22.05
CA GLY A 449 3.19 -8.21 -23.05
C GLY A 449 1.71 -7.83 -23.21
N PHE A 450 1.43 -6.79 -23.98
CA PHE A 450 0.06 -6.37 -24.28
C PHE A 450 -0.60 -7.34 -25.26
N SER A 451 -1.89 -7.59 -25.06
CA SER A 451 -2.76 -8.19 -26.07
C SER A 451 -2.79 -7.34 -27.34
N GLU A 452 -3.12 -7.96 -28.49
CA GLU A 452 -3.14 -7.29 -29.79
C GLU A 452 -4.09 -6.07 -29.82
N ASP A 453 -5.22 -6.14 -29.10
CA ASP A 453 -6.16 -5.02 -28.98
C ASP A 453 -5.80 -4.04 -27.84
N GLY A 454 -4.73 -4.30 -27.10
CA GLY A 454 -4.21 -3.46 -26.01
C GLY A 454 -5.04 -3.45 -24.74
N ARG A 455 -6.11 -4.24 -24.63
CA ARG A 455 -7.06 -4.18 -23.50
C ARG A 455 -6.68 -5.04 -22.30
N GLU A 456 -5.75 -5.95 -22.52
CA GLU A 456 -5.17 -6.80 -21.49
C GLU A 456 -3.65 -6.72 -21.53
N TYR A 457 -3.02 -6.75 -20.36
CA TYR A 457 -1.63 -7.10 -20.21
C TYR A 457 -1.54 -8.55 -19.73
N VAL A 458 -0.84 -9.39 -20.50
CA VAL A 458 -0.70 -10.82 -20.28
C VAL A 458 0.64 -11.11 -19.62
N ILE A 459 0.63 -11.84 -18.50
CA ILE A 459 1.79 -12.24 -17.71
C ILE A 459 1.89 -13.76 -17.75
N HIS A 460 3.07 -14.27 -18.11
CA HIS A 460 3.40 -15.69 -18.08
C HIS A 460 4.20 -16.01 -16.82
N ILE A 461 3.64 -16.86 -15.97
CA ILE A 461 4.27 -17.36 -14.76
C ILE A 461 4.66 -18.82 -15.00
N THR A 462 5.92 -19.14 -14.72
CA THR A 462 6.40 -20.52 -14.72
C THR A 462 6.79 -20.87 -13.29
N THR A 463 6.21 -21.93 -12.76
CA THR A 463 6.50 -22.43 -11.41
C THR A 463 7.33 -23.69 -11.52
N GLU A 464 8.47 -23.72 -10.83
CA GLU A 464 9.34 -24.89 -10.68
C GLU A 464 9.41 -25.30 -9.19
N VAL A 465 9.90 -26.52 -8.91
CA VAL A 465 10.03 -27.11 -7.55
C VAL A 465 10.60 -26.11 -6.53
N SER A 466 11.63 -25.36 -6.94
CA SER A 466 12.45 -24.54 -6.04
C SER A 466 12.14 -23.04 -6.11
N ARG A 467 11.47 -22.58 -7.17
CA ARG A 467 11.23 -21.15 -7.43
C ARG A 467 10.13 -20.93 -8.49
N SER A 468 9.31 -19.90 -8.29
CA SER A 468 8.46 -19.36 -9.35
C SER A 468 9.17 -18.23 -10.11
N ARG A 469 9.15 -18.27 -11.45
CA ARG A 469 9.56 -17.17 -12.31
C ARG A 469 8.44 -16.12 -12.34
N LEU A 470 8.51 -15.22 -11.37
CA LEU A 470 7.61 -14.07 -11.22
C LEU A 470 8.26 -12.78 -11.73
N PRO A 471 7.47 -11.76 -12.12
CA PRO A 471 7.98 -10.41 -12.34
C PRO A 471 8.76 -9.89 -11.12
N PRO A 472 9.67 -8.90 -11.26
CA PRO A 472 10.56 -8.48 -10.18
C PRO A 472 9.87 -7.86 -8.95
N MET A 473 8.66 -7.34 -9.13
CA MET A 473 7.76 -6.83 -8.10
C MET A 473 6.35 -7.40 -8.36
N PRO A 474 5.44 -7.38 -7.37
CA PRO A 474 4.05 -7.75 -7.61
C PRO A 474 3.47 -6.82 -8.67
N TRP A 475 2.99 -7.39 -9.75
CA TRP A 475 2.31 -6.67 -10.82
C TRP A 475 0.82 -6.83 -10.58
N ILE A 476 0.16 -5.75 -10.15
CA ILE A 476 -1.23 -5.83 -9.71
C ILE A 476 -2.21 -5.29 -10.75
N ASN A 477 -3.48 -5.57 -10.51
CA ASN A 477 -4.63 -4.85 -11.05
C ASN A 477 -5.47 -4.28 -9.90
N VAL A 478 -5.97 -3.06 -10.08
CA VAL A 478 -6.94 -2.43 -9.18
C VAL A 478 -8.32 -2.58 -9.81
N LEU A 479 -9.25 -3.21 -9.11
CA LEU A 479 -10.62 -3.45 -9.54
C LEU A 479 -11.55 -2.66 -8.65
N ALA A 480 -12.32 -1.72 -9.17
CA ALA A 480 -13.21 -0.92 -8.33
C ALA A 480 -14.45 -0.43 -9.07
N ASN A 481 -15.49 -0.21 -8.30
CA ASN A 481 -16.57 0.72 -8.60
C ASN A 481 -16.54 1.86 -7.55
N PRO A 482 -17.44 2.86 -7.61
CA PRO A 482 -17.39 4.00 -6.68
C PRO A 482 -17.49 3.64 -5.18
N ILE A 483 -18.04 2.48 -4.83
CA ILE A 483 -18.37 2.10 -3.45
C ILE A 483 -17.62 0.85 -2.95
N PHE A 484 -16.86 0.17 -3.79
CA PHE A 484 -16.19 -1.09 -3.44
C PHE A 484 -15.01 -1.34 -4.37
N GLY A 485 -13.97 -2.00 -3.86
CA GLY A 485 -12.90 -2.47 -4.73
C GLY A 485 -12.03 -3.57 -4.15
N ALA A 486 -11.11 -4.04 -4.99
CA ALA A 486 -10.12 -5.03 -4.65
C ALA A 486 -8.79 -4.79 -5.41
N LEU A 487 -7.68 -5.19 -4.78
CA LEU A 487 -6.39 -5.38 -5.42
C LEU A 487 -6.22 -6.87 -5.75
N VAL A 488 -5.64 -7.18 -6.90
CA VAL A 488 -5.32 -8.56 -7.31
C VAL A 488 -3.93 -8.56 -7.97
N SER A 489 -2.96 -9.27 -7.40
CA SER A 489 -1.63 -9.44 -7.99
C SER A 489 -1.58 -10.52 -9.06
N GLU A 490 -0.44 -10.62 -9.74
CA GLU A 490 -0.17 -11.64 -10.74
C GLU A 490 -0.22 -13.06 -10.17
N THR A 491 -0.04 -13.20 -8.84
CA THR A 491 -0.09 -14.48 -8.11
C THR A 491 -1.47 -14.83 -7.59
N GLY A 492 -2.43 -13.89 -7.68
CA GLY A 492 -3.76 -14.02 -7.08
C GLY A 492 -3.86 -13.55 -5.64
N ALA A 493 -2.79 -13.00 -5.04
CA ALA A 493 -2.88 -12.33 -3.76
C ALA A 493 -3.77 -11.08 -3.88
N GLY A 494 -4.52 -10.75 -2.84
CA GLY A 494 -5.49 -9.67 -2.91
C GLY A 494 -5.91 -9.09 -1.58
N CYS A 495 -6.54 -7.91 -1.68
CA CYS A 495 -7.12 -7.15 -0.58
C CYS A 495 -8.41 -6.50 -1.08
N SER A 496 -9.48 -6.52 -0.30
CA SER A 496 -10.81 -6.02 -0.68
C SER A 496 -11.32 -5.02 0.36
N TRP A 497 -12.05 -3.99 -0.08
CA TRP A 497 -12.60 -2.94 0.79
C TRP A 497 -13.99 -2.49 0.34
N SER A 498 -14.72 -1.85 1.27
CA SER A 498 -16.06 -1.32 1.04
C SER A 498 -16.13 0.14 1.48
N GLY A 499 -16.44 1.06 0.55
CA GLY A 499 -16.51 2.50 0.71
C GLY A 499 -15.13 3.17 0.88
N ASN A 500 -14.37 2.76 1.90
CA ASN A 500 -13.09 3.36 2.24
C ASN A 500 -11.99 2.29 2.36
N SER A 501 -10.99 2.36 1.49
CA SER A 501 -9.89 1.40 1.38
C SER A 501 -8.89 1.43 2.54
N HIS A 502 -8.96 2.43 3.43
CA HIS A 502 -8.16 2.49 4.65
C HIS A 502 -8.98 2.10 5.88
N GLN A 503 -10.18 2.67 6.04
CA GLN A 503 -10.96 2.59 7.27
C GLN A 503 -11.95 1.41 7.30
N ARG A 504 -12.29 0.82 6.14
CA ARG A 504 -13.23 -0.31 6.01
C ARG A 504 -12.71 -1.35 5.02
N ARG A 505 -11.53 -1.88 5.31
CA ARG A 505 -11.00 -3.07 4.62
C ARG A 505 -11.79 -4.30 5.05
N LEU A 506 -12.18 -5.14 4.09
CA LEU A 506 -12.77 -6.44 4.39
C LEU A 506 -11.67 -7.45 4.70
N THR A 507 -10.61 -7.45 3.89
CA THR A 507 -9.43 -8.31 4.02
C THR A 507 -8.17 -7.45 4.16
N PRO A 508 -7.08 -7.94 4.80
CA PRO A 508 -5.89 -7.14 5.07
C PRO A 508 -5.15 -6.64 3.82
N TRP A 509 -4.58 -5.44 3.93
CA TRP A 509 -3.62 -4.92 2.97
C TRP A 509 -2.19 -5.21 3.45
N ALA A 510 -1.57 -6.26 2.93
CA ALA A 510 -0.31 -6.79 3.47
C ALA A 510 0.93 -5.90 3.24
N ASN A 511 0.92 -5.08 2.18
CA ASN A 511 1.98 -4.14 1.76
C ASN A 511 3.43 -4.70 1.87
N ASP A 512 3.62 -5.93 1.40
CA ASP A 512 4.94 -6.61 1.35
C ASP A 512 5.32 -6.94 -0.10
N PRO A 513 6.13 -6.09 -0.78
CA PRO A 513 6.49 -6.27 -2.20
C PRO A 513 7.39 -7.48 -2.46
N VAL A 514 7.98 -8.08 -1.43
CA VAL A 514 8.87 -9.23 -1.60
C VAL A 514 8.06 -10.51 -1.62
N ARG A 515 7.16 -10.66 -0.64
CA ARG A 515 6.41 -11.91 -0.42
C ARG A 515 5.06 -11.94 -1.11
N ASP A 516 4.42 -10.80 -1.34
CA ASP A 516 3.07 -10.71 -1.91
C ASP A 516 2.08 -11.63 -1.17
N ARG A 517 1.93 -11.39 0.14
CA ARG A 517 1.21 -12.30 1.03
C ARG A 517 -0.26 -12.45 0.64
N HIS A 518 -0.73 -13.69 0.59
CA HIS A 518 -2.13 -14.00 0.38
C HIS A 518 -2.92 -13.86 1.67
N GLU A 519 -3.96 -13.03 1.64
CA GLU A 519 -4.97 -12.94 2.71
C GLU A 519 -6.35 -13.44 2.24
N GLU A 520 -6.45 -13.70 0.93
CA GLU A 520 -7.56 -14.32 0.22
C GLU A 520 -6.98 -15.51 -0.56
N ALA A 521 -7.61 -16.68 -0.47
CA ALA A 521 -7.10 -17.90 -1.08
C ALA A 521 -8.20 -18.82 -1.60
N LEU A 522 -7.88 -19.56 -2.66
CA LEU A 522 -8.68 -20.65 -3.21
C LEU A 522 -7.84 -21.93 -3.22
N TYR A 523 -8.46 -23.05 -2.88
CA TYR A 523 -7.88 -24.38 -2.96
C TYR A 523 -8.84 -25.34 -3.64
N LEU A 524 -8.28 -26.28 -4.40
CA LEU A 524 -8.96 -27.46 -4.91
C LEU A 524 -8.34 -28.69 -4.27
N HIS A 525 -9.19 -29.64 -3.90
CA HIS A 525 -8.79 -30.97 -3.46
C HIS A 525 -9.55 -32.00 -4.30
N ASP A 526 -8.83 -32.99 -4.81
CA ASP A 526 -9.43 -34.11 -5.52
C ASP A 526 -9.55 -35.30 -4.56
N GLU A 527 -10.79 -35.69 -4.24
CA GLU A 527 -11.10 -36.81 -3.33
C GLU A 527 -10.67 -38.15 -3.92
N ASN A 528 -10.55 -38.25 -5.25
CA ASN A 528 -10.15 -39.48 -5.92
C ASN A 528 -8.64 -39.74 -5.82
N THR A 529 -7.82 -38.69 -5.79
CA THR A 529 -6.35 -38.79 -5.77
C THR A 529 -5.74 -38.40 -4.42
N GLY A 530 -6.46 -37.65 -3.59
CA GLY A 530 -5.94 -37.07 -2.35
C GLY A 530 -5.07 -35.82 -2.56
N THR A 531 -4.96 -35.30 -3.79
CA THR A 531 -4.07 -34.16 -4.10
C THR A 531 -4.75 -32.82 -3.85
N THR A 532 -4.00 -31.86 -3.31
CA THR A 532 -4.47 -30.48 -3.05
C THR A 532 -3.60 -29.46 -3.80
N TRP A 533 -4.22 -28.44 -4.38
CA TRP A 533 -3.51 -27.33 -5.03
C TRP A 533 -4.31 -26.03 -5.00
N SER A 534 -3.69 -24.90 -5.38
CA SER A 534 -4.44 -23.67 -5.69
C SER A 534 -4.74 -23.56 -7.20
N PRO A 535 -5.97 -23.18 -7.60
CA PRO A 535 -6.26 -22.83 -9.00
C PRO A 535 -5.64 -21.48 -9.42
N LEU A 536 -5.10 -20.72 -8.47
CA LEU A 536 -4.32 -19.50 -8.68
C LEU A 536 -2.81 -19.85 -8.58
N PRO A 537 -1.88 -18.98 -9.04
CA PRO A 537 -0.44 -19.23 -8.88
C PRO A 537 0.03 -19.43 -7.42
N GLY A 538 -0.64 -18.79 -6.46
CA GLY A 538 -0.47 -19.04 -5.02
C GLY A 538 -1.83 -19.17 -4.30
N PRO A 539 -1.88 -19.48 -2.99
CA PRO A 539 -0.75 -19.59 -2.07
C PRO A 539 -0.11 -20.99 -2.01
N LEU A 540 -0.70 -21.99 -2.68
CA LEU A 540 -0.14 -23.33 -2.82
C LEU A 540 0.31 -23.53 -4.28
N PRO A 541 1.51 -23.02 -4.64
CA PRO A 541 2.03 -23.08 -6.00
C PRO A 541 2.20 -24.52 -6.45
N VAL A 542 1.92 -24.77 -7.73
CA VAL A 542 2.14 -26.06 -8.38
C VAL A 542 2.96 -25.86 -9.63
N GLU A 543 3.86 -26.79 -9.90
CA GLU A 543 4.70 -26.78 -11.09
C GLU A 543 3.89 -26.65 -12.39
N GLY A 544 4.46 -25.92 -13.34
CA GLY A 544 3.88 -25.69 -14.66
C GLY A 544 3.70 -24.22 -14.99
N GLU A 545 3.01 -23.96 -16.11
CA GLU A 545 2.73 -22.62 -16.59
C GLU A 545 1.36 -22.11 -16.15
N THR A 546 1.29 -20.84 -15.79
CA THR A 546 0.04 -20.10 -15.57
C THR A 546 0.08 -18.81 -16.35
N GLU A 547 -1.03 -18.47 -17.00
CA GLU A 547 -1.22 -17.20 -17.69
C GLU A 547 -2.14 -16.32 -16.85
N THR A 548 -1.64 -15.16 -16.44
CA THR A 548 -2.41 -14.13 -15.75
C THR A 548 -2.67 -12.95 -16.69
N ARG A 549 -3.93 -12.57 -16.88
CA ARG A 549 -4.35 -11.45 -17.72
C ARG A 549 -4.96 -10.38 -16.86
N HIS A 550 -4.32 -9.22 -16.78
CA HIS A 550 -4.93 -8.03 -16.21
C HIS A 550 -5.62 -7.25 -17.32
N GLY A 551 -6.93 -7.03 -17.19
CA GLY A 551 -7.70 -6.20 -18.11
C GLY A 551 -8.46 -5.10 -17.37
N PHE A 552 -9.18 -4.27 -18.11
CA PHE A 552 -9.97 -3.20 -17.51
C PHE A 552 -11.16 -3.75 -16.72
N GLY A 553 -11.08 -3.68 -15.39
CA GLY A 553 -12.11 -4.11 -14.45
C GLY A 553 -12.11 -5.62 -14.11
N TYR A 554 -11.13 -6.40 -14.60
CA TYR A 554 -11.04 -7.82 -14.29
C TYR A 554 -9.60 -8.37 -14.36
N THR A 555 -9.38 -9.51 -13.72
CA THR A 555 -8.18 -10.34 -13.89
C THR A 555 -8.59 -11.78 -14.21
N THR A 556 -7.89 -12.44 -15.13
CA THR A 556 -8.10 -13.87 -15.44
C THR A 556 -6.83 -14.66 -15.18
N PHE A 557 -6.95 -15.80 -14.51
CA PHE A 557 -5.89 -16.78 -14.35
C PHE A 557 -6.28 -18.04 -15.12
N SER A 558 -5.40 -18.53 -15.98
CA SER A 558 -5.62 -19.75 -16.78
C SER A 558 -4.46 -20.72 -16.60
N ARG A 559 -4.76 -21.97 -16.28
CA ARG A 559 -3.76 -23.05 -16.18
C ARG A 559 -4.33 -24.41 -16.52
N PHE A 560 -3.44 -25.33 -16.88
CA PHE A 560 -3.72 -26.75 -16.95
C PHE A 560 -2.96 -27.47 -15.83
N CYS A 561 -3.67 -28.21 -14.98
CA CYS A 561 -3.06 -28.90 -13.84
C CYS A 561 -3.97 -30.02 -13.34
N ALA A 562 -3.35 -31.11 -12.88
CA ALA A 562 -4.04 -32.30 -12.38
C ALA A 562 -5.11 -32.79 -13.38
N ASP A 563 -4.83 -32.79 -14.69
CA ASP A 563 -5.75 -33.14 -15.78
C ASP A 563 -7.00 -32.26 -15.92
N LEU A 564 -6.99 -31.06 -15.31
CA LEU A 564 -8.06 -30.06 -15.42
C LEU A 564 -7.57 -28.82 -16.18
N HIS A 565 -8.39 -28.32 -17.08
CA HIS A 565 -8.30 -26.92 -17.49
C HIS A 565 -9.02 -26.08 -16.43
N GLN A 566 -8.35 -25.04 -15.95
CA GLN A 566 -8.82 -24.22 -14.84
C GLN A 566 -8.73 -22.75 -15.26
N GLN A 567 -9.85 -22.04 -15.13
CA GLN A 567 -9.89 -20.60 -15.31
C GLN A 567 -10.54 -19.95 -14.09
N VAL A 568 -9.87 -18.95 -13.53
CA VAL A 568 -10.43 -18.11 -12.46
C VAL A 568 -10.49 -16.67 -12.95
N GLN A 569 -11.70 -16.12 -13.03
CA GLN A 569 -11.93 -14.72 -13.38
C GLN A 569 -12.33 -13.94 -12.14
N VAL A 570 -11.61 -12.85 -11.84
CA VAL A 570 -11.83 -11.99 -10.69
C VAL A 570 -12.27 -10.62 -11.16
N PHE A 571 -13.41 -10.14 -10.67
CA PHE A 571 -13.93 -8.82 -11.01
C PHE A 571 -14.80 -8.26 -9.88
N VAL A 572 -15.05 -6.95 -9.93
CA VAL A 572 -15.99 -6.25 -9.04
C VAL A 572 -17.25 -5.95 -9.84
N HIS A 573 -18.42 -6.24 -9.27
CA HIS A 573 -19.70 -5.92 -9.90
C HIS A 573 -19.79 -4.41 -10.19
N LEU A 574 -20.40 -4.03 -11.32
CA LEU A 574 -20.42 -2.63 -11.76
C LEU A 574 -21.05 -1.68 -10.71
N GLU A 575 -22.18 -2.06 -10.12
CA GLU A 575 -22.90 -1.21 -9.16
C GLU A 575 -22.93 -1.72 -7.72
N LYS A 576 -22.84 -3.05 -7.50
CA LYS A 576 -22.97 -3.67 -6.17
C LYS A 576 -21.61 -3.76 -5.48
N PRO A 577 -21.54 -3.64 -4.15
CA PRO A 577 -20.31 -3.80 -3.37
C PRO A 577 -19.91 -5.28 -3.22
N VAL A 578 -19.62 -5.94 -4.36
CA VAL A 578 -19.36 -7.38 -4.45
C VAL A 578 -18.18 -7.67 -5.37
N LYS A 579 -17.17 -8.34 -4.84
CA LYS A 579 -16.12 -9.05 -5.58
C LYS A 579 -16.58 -10.46 -5.92
N ILE A 580 -16.23 -10.90 -7.12
CA ILE A 580 -16.63 -12.20 -7.64
C ILE A 580 -15.39 -12.94 -8.14
N TRP A 581 -15.21 -14.19 -7.70
CA TRP A 581 -14.35 -15.17 -8.34
C TRP A 581 -15.22 -16.15 -9.10
N ARG A 582 -15.20 -16.12 -10.43
CA ARG A 582 -15.83 -17.14 -11.28
C ARG A 582 -14.80 -18.20 -11.65
N ILE A 583 -15.01 -19.44 -11.19
CA ILE A 583 -14.11 -20.58 -11.40
C ILE A 583 -14.76 -21.52 -12.42
N THR A 584 -14.07 -21.77 -13.54
CA THR A 584 -14.47 -22.75 -14.55
C THR A 584 -13.47 -23.89 -14.57
N LEU A 585 -13.97 -25.12 -14.45
CA LEU A 585 -13.18 -26.35 -14.41
C LEU A 585 -13.65 -27.28 -15.52
N ARG A 586 -12.72 -27.74 -16.36
CA ARG A 586 -13.00 -28.74 -17.39
C ARG A 586 -12.16 -29.99 -17.15
N ASN A 587 -12.85 -31.12 -17.04
CA ASN A 587 -12.24 -32.43 -16.85
C ASN A 587 -11.74 -32.99 -18.17
N SER A 588 -10.46 -33.32 -18.26
CA SER A 588 -9.88 -33.91 -19.48
C SER A 588 -9.91 -35.44 -19.46
N LEU A 589 -10.36 -36.03 -18.36
CA LEU A 589 -10.44 -37.47 -18.20
C LEU A 589 -11.82 -37.99 -18.60
N ASN A 590 -11.82 -39.21 -19.17
CA ASN A 590 -13.04 -39.96 -19.47
C ASN A 590 -13.64 -40.67 -18.23
N ARG A 591 -13.49 -40.07 -17.04
CA ARG A 591 -14.08 -40.53 -15.79
C ARG A 591 -14.49 -39.32 -14.94
N GLU A 592 -15.55 -39.49 -14.16
CA GLU A 592 -16.02 -38.50 -13.20
C GLU A 592 -14.99 -38.25 -12.09
N ARG A 593 -14.98 -37.03 -11.54
CA ARG A 593 -14.13 -36.64 -10.41
C ARG A 593 -14.93 -35.96 -9.31
N ASN A 594 -14.59 -36.25 -8.07
CA ASN A 594 -15.13 -35.59 -6.90
C ASN A 594 -14.13 -34.57 -6.41
N LEU A 595 -14.50 -33.30 -6.51
CA LEU A 595 -13.65 -32.17 -6.16
C LEU A 595 -14.22 -31.44 -4.95
N ARG A 596 -13.35 -30.83 -4.17
CA ARG A 596 -13.71 -29.90 -3.11
C ARG A 596 -13.03 -28.56 -3.37
N LEU A 597 -13.82 -27.52 -3.58
CA LEU A 597 -13.35 -26.14 -3.56
C LEU A 597 -13.38 -25.64 -2.11
N THR A 598 -12.29 -25.03 -1.66
CA THR A 598 -12.25 -24.26 -0.42
C THR A 598 -11.85 -22.82 -0.71
N SER A 599 -12.61 -21.86 -0.19
CA SER A 599 -12.24 -20.44 -0.22
C SER A 599 -11.99 -19.91 1.19
N LEU A 600 -10.95 -19.08 1.32
CA LEU A 600 -10.58 -18.38 2.55
C LEU A 600 -10.51 -16.88 2.29
N GLN A 601 -11.16 -16.08 3.14
CA GLN A 601 -10.97 -14.64 3.21
C GLN A 601 -10.75 -14.23 4.67
N ARG A 602 -9.53 -13.84 5.04
CA ARG A 602 -9.23 -13.36 6.40
C ARG A 602 -9.90 -12.01 6.64
N LEU A 603 -10.65 -11.87 7.74
CA LEU A 603 -11.42 -10.65 7.98
C LEU A 603 -10.66 -9.61 8.80
N VAL A 604 -10.83 -8.35 8.41
CA VAL A 604 -10.44 -7.16 9.19
C VAL A 604 -11.69 -6.35 9.53
N LEU A 605 -12.54 -5.98 8.58
CA LEU A 605 -13.70 -5.09 8.79
C LEU A 605 -13.32 -3.78 9.52
N GLY A 606 -12.20 -3.18 9.10
CA GLY A 606 -11.57 -2.04 9.77
C GLY A 606 -10.23 -1.65 9.15
N PHE A 607 -9.37 -1.01 9.95
CA PHE A 607 -8.07 -0.51 9.49
C PHE A 607 -6.96 -1.57 9.48
N LEU A 608 -6.67 -2.16 10.64
CA LEU A 608 -5.58 -3.13 10.81
C LEU A 608 -6.11 -4.43 11.45
N PRO A 609 -5.61 -5.63 11.06
CA PRO A 609 -6.04 -6.91 11.61
C PRO A 609 -5.98 -6.96 13.15
N GLN A 610 -4.91 -6.40 13.71
CA GLN A 610 -4.67 -6.34 15.15
C GLN A 610 -5.59 -5.36 15.87
N HIS A 611 -6.28 -4.44 15.21
CA HIS A 611 -7.30 -3.62 15.87
C HIS A 611 -8.63 -4.37 15.88
N ALA A 612 -9.00 -4.98 14.75
CA ALA A 612 -10.35 -5.47 14.55
C ALA A 612 -10.62 -6.90 15.03
N SER A 613 -9.64 -7.81 14.92
CA SER A 613 -9.78 -9.26 15.21
C SER A 613 -10.39 -9.61 16.58
N GLY A 614 -10.25 -8.76 17.59
CA GLY A 614 -10.68 -9.10 18.96
C GLY A 614 -12.20 -9.22 19.11
N GLY A 615 -12.96 -8.50 18.28
CA GLY A 615 -14.41 -8.37 18.43
C GLY A 615 -15.21 -8.70 17.16
N LEU A 616 -14.60 -9.33 16.16
CA LEU A 616 -15.33 -9.73 14.95
C LEU A 616 -16.31 -10.86 15.25
N LEU A 617 -17.53 -10.71 14.73
CA LEU A 617 -18.59 -11.72 14.81
C LEU A 617 -18.77 -12.33 13.43
N VAL A 618 -18.82 -13.66 13.35
CA VAL A 618 -19.10 -14.41 12.12
C VAL A 618 -20.23 -15.40 12.38
N TRP A 619 -21.24 -15.41 11.52
CA TRP A 619 -22.38 -16.33 11.62
C TRP A 619 -22.82 -16.81 10.25
N GLN A 620 -23.59 -17.90 10.24
CA GLN A 620 -24.20 -18.43 9.04
C GLN A 620 -25.62 -17.87 8.88
N ALA A 621 -26.03 -17.58 7.64
CA ALA A 621 -27.40 -17.21 7.31
C ALA A 621 -28.38 -18.35 7.67
N THR A 622 -29.62 -18.00 8.02
CA THR A 622 -30.69 -18.97 8.34
C THR A 622 -31.07 -19.89 7.17
N SER A 623 -30.83 -19.42 5.95
CA SER A 623 -31.02 -20.19 4.71
C SER A 623 -29.95 -19.82 3.69
N GLY A 624 -29.64 -20.76 2.79
CA GLY A 624 -28.63 -20.57 1.75
C GLY A 624 -27.20 -20.87 2.19
N ARG A 625 -26.24 -20.43 1.37
CA ARG A 625 -24.80 -20.75 1.47
C ARG A 625 -23.96 -19.51 1.80
N THR A 626 -24.47 -18.71 2.73
CA THR A 626 -23.91 -17.39 3.03
C THR A 626 -23.40 -17.34 4.46
N LEU A 627 -22.19 -16.81 4.61
CA LEU A 627 -21.62 -16.38 5.89
C LEU A 627 -21.70 -14.87 5.98
N PHE A 628 -22.02 -14.37 7.16
CA PHE A 628 -22.06 -12.96 7.49
C PHE A 628 -21.01 -12.64 8.55
N ALA A 629 -20.49 -11.42 8.51
CA ALA A 629 -19.61 -10.91 9.53
C ALA A 629 -19.82 -9.44 9.83
N ARG A 630 -19.56 -9.06 11.08
CA ARG A 630 -19.72 -7.69 11.56
C ARG A 630 -18.65 -7.36 12.59
N ASN A 631 -18.24 -6.09 12.61
CA ASN A 631 -17.40 -5.52 13.65
C ASN A 631 -18.23 -4.54 14.50
N PRO A 632 -18.73 -4.94 15.68
CA PRO A 632 -19.46 -4.05 16.59
C PRO A 632 -18.63 -2.84 17.06
N LEU A 633 -17.30 -2.95 17.00
CA LEU A 633 -16.34 -1.90 17.36
C LEU A 633 -15.86 -1.08 16.15
N GLY A 634 -16.40 -1.31 14.95
CA GLY A 634 -15.97 -0.71 13.69
C GLY A 634 -16.33 0.78 13.51
N GLY A 635 -16.49 1.53 14.60
CA GLY A 635 -16.78 2.97 14.57
C GLY A 635 -18.00 3.32 13.70
N ALA A 636 -17.79 4.19 12.72
CA ALA A 636 -18.83 4.64 11.80
C ALA A 636 -19.41 3.52 10.91
N PHE A 637 -18.70 2.39 10.76
CA PHE A 637 -19.11 1.25 9.95
C PHE A 637 -19.70 0.10 10.77
N LYS A 638 -19.95 0.31 12.07
CA LYS A 638 -20.39 -0.74 12.99
C LYS A 638 -21.71 -1.40 12.64
N GLN A 639 -22.56 -0.79 11.80
CA GLN A 639 -23.84 -1.36 11.37
C GLN A 639 -23.74 -2.21 10.10
N ARG A 640 -22.68 -2.04 9.31
CA ARG A 640 -22.52 -2.73 8.02
C ARG A 640 -22.16 -4.20 8.22
N VAL A 641 -22.72 -5.05 7.37
CA VAL A 641 -22.53 -6.51 7.38
C VAL A 641 -21.72 -6.91 6.14
N ALA A 642 -20.53 -7.47 6.38
CA ALA A 642 -19.79 -8.16 5.34
C ALA A 642 -20.38 -9.54 5.11
N PHE A 643 -20.27 -10.07 3.89
CA PHE A 643 -20.76 -11.40 3.57
C PHE A 643 -19.86 -12.12 2.57
N ALA A 644 -19.90 -13.44 2.62
CA ALA A 644 -19.39 -14.30 1.56
C ALA A 644 -20.40 -15.39 1.20
N SER A 645 -20.46 -15.79 -0.06
CA SER A 645 -21.38 -16.82 -0.54
C SER A 645 -20.78 -17.66 -1.66
N VAL A 646 -21.19 -18.93 -1.78
CA VAL A 646 -20.80 -19.81 -2.89
C VAL A 646 -21.99 -20.09 -3.80
N VAL A 647 -21.78 -19.88 -5.10
CA VAL A 647 -22.74 -20.10 -6.18
C VAL A 647 -22.30 -21.32 -6.99
N GLY A 648 -23.20 -22.28 -7.21
CA GLY A 648 -22.93 -23.54 -7.92
C GLY A 648 -23.65 -24.72 -7.27
N ASP A 649 -23.58 -25.91 -7.86
CA ASP A 649 -24.17 -27.12 -7.27
C ASP A 649 -23.17 -27.89 -6.41
N GLY A 650 -23.65 -28.53 -5.34
CA GLY A 650 -22.80 -29.30 -4.44
C GLY A 650 -23.19 -29.23 -2.96
N VAL A 651 -22.42 -29.94 -2.13
CA VAL A 651 -22.58 -29.95 -0.67
C VAL A 651 -21.73 -28.85 -0.07
N TRP A 652 -22.38 -27.83 0.49
CA TRP A 652 -21.72 -26.65 1.05
C TRP A 652 -21.52 -26.76 2.57
N ARG A 653 -20.39 -26.24 3.05
CA ARG A 653 -20.02 -26.13 4.47
C ARG A 653 -19.37 -24.76 4.71
N GLY A 654 -19.78 -24.07 5.77
CA GLY A 654 -19.23 -22.77 6.17
C GLY A 654 -18.61 -22.80 7.56
N SER A 655 -17.58 -22.00 7.77
CA SER A 655 -16.98 -21.75 9.08
C SER A 655 -16.42 -20.34 9.16
N GLY A 656 -16.34 -19.81 10.39
CA GLY A 656 -15.68 -18.54 10.66
C GLY A 656 -14.20 -18.66 11.05
N ASN A 657 -13.70 -19.88 11.31
CA ASN A 657 -12.45 -20.11 12.05
C ASN A 657 -11.31 -20.62 11.13
N ARG A 658 -10.26 -19.80 10.94
CA ARG A 658 -9.10 -20.15 10.07
C ARG A 658 -8.36 -21.41 10.52
N ARG A 659 -8.34 -21.73 11.82
CA ARG A 659 -7.67 -22.94 12.36
C ARG A 659 -8.19 -24.22 11.73
N MET A 660 -9.44 -24.22 11.29
CA MET A 660 -10.05 -25.38 10.65
C MET A 660 -9.40 -25.71 9.31
N LEU A 661 -8.88 -24.71 8.60
CA LEU A 661 -8.14 -24.90 7.35
C LEU A 661 -6.64 -25.06 7.58
N LEU A 662 -6.06 -24.22 8.45
CA LEU A 662 -4.60 -24.06 8.56
C LEU A 662 -3.98 -24.91 9.67
N GLY A 663 -4.78 -25.49 10.56
CA GLY A 663 -4.29 -26.17 11.76
C GLY A 663 -3.63 -25.22 12.76
N ASP A 664 -2.83 -25.79 13.68
CA ASP A 664 -2.12 -25.04 14.72
C ASP A 664 -0.82 -24.36 14.23
N GLU A 665 -0.44 -24.61 12.98
CA GLU A 665 0.75 -24.04 12.32
C GLU A 665 0.44 -22.84 11.42
N GLY A 666 -0.83 -22.65 11.03
CA GLY A 666 -1.26 -21.45 10.31
C GLY A 666 -0.74 -21.31 8.88
N ASP A 667 0.05 -22.23 8.34
CA ASP A 667 0.70 -22.07 7.04
C ASP A 667 -0.28 -22.26 5.86
N LEU A 668 -0.48 -21.20 5.06
CA LEU A 668 -1.33 -21.23 3.86
C LEU A 668 -0.80 -22.18 2.77
N SER A 669 0.50 -22.47 2.78
CA SER A 669 1.09 -23.48 1.88
C SER A 669 0.88 -24.91 2.40
N LYS A 670 0.34 -25.08 3.61
CA LYS A 670 0.04 -26.39 4.22
C LYS A 670 -1.39 -26.41 4.81
N PRO A 671 -2.43 -26.29 3.97
CA PRO A 671 -3.82 -26.24 4.43
C PRO A 671 -4.32 -27.63 4.88
N VAL A 672 -3.95 -28.06 6.08
CA VAL A 672 -4.25 -29.40 6.63
C VAL A 672 -5.75 -29.71 6.68
N GLY A 673 -6.60 -28.70 6.79
CA GLY A 673 -8.06 -28.83 6.75
C GLY A 673 -8.63 -29.27 5.40
N MET A 674 -7.80 -29.38 4.37
CA MET A 674 -8.21 -29.97 3.09
C MET A 674 -8.32 -31.50 3.18
N LEU A 675 -7.64 -32.15 4.14
CA LEU A 675 -7.60 -33.61 4.28
C LEU A 675 -8.96 -34.25 4.62
N ALA A 676 -9.88 -33.51 5.21
CA ALA A 676 -11.21 -33.99 5.56
C ALA A 676 -12.25 -32.86 5.54
N PRO A 677 -13.53 -33.15 5.23
CA PRO A 677 -14.60 -32.18 5.39
C PRO A 677 -14.76 -31.79 6.87
N TRP A 678 -15.14 -30.55 7.14
CA TRP A 678 -15.34 -30.08 8.51
C TRP A 678 -16.81 -29.86 8.88
N GLU A 679 -17.12 -29.86 10.18
CA GLU A 679 -18.41 -29.38 10.71
C GLU A 679 -18.28 -27.91 11.12
N GLY A 680 -19.30 -27.09 10.87
CA GLY A 680 -19.22 -25.64 11.06
C GLY A 680 -19.02 -25.22 12.51
N ASP A 681 -18.19 -24.20 12.72
CA ASP A 681 -17.93 -23.57 14.02
C ASP A 681 -17.99 -22.03 13.88
N PRO A 682 -18.80 -21.31 14.70
CA PRO A 682 -18.73 -19.86 14.75
C PRO A 682 -17.35 -19.39 15.25
N ALA A 683 -16.73 -18.42 14.57
CA ALA A 683 -15.41 -17.92 14.98
C ALA A 683 -15.47 -17.07 16.27
N ILE A 684 -14.37 -17.14 17.03
CA ILE A 684 -14.02 -16.17 18.08
C ILE A 684 -12.61 -15.66 17.78
N GLY A 685 -12.45 -14.34 17.66
CA GLY A 685 -11.14 -13.70 17.49
C GLY A 685 -10.62 -13.77 16.05
N ASP A 686 -10.00 -14.88 15.68
CA ASP A 686 -9.34 -15.03 14.38
C ASP A 686 -10.33 -15.34 13.23
N ALA A 687 -11.14 -14.33 12.90
CA ALA A 687 -12.27 -14.44 11.99
C ALA A 687 -11.86 -14.47 10.52
N ALA A 688 -12.50 -15.36 9.77
CA ALA A 688 -12.46 -15.43 8.31
C ALA A 688 -13.81 -15.84 7.75
N PHE A 689 -14.01 -15.65 6.45
CA PHE A 689 -14.97 -16.46 5.72
C PHE A 689 -14.24 -17.69 5.20
N LEU A 690 -14.67 -18.87 5.66
CA LEU A 690 -14.17 -20.16 5.21
C LEU A 690 -15.33 -20.97 4.63
N GLN A 691 -15.27 -21.29 3.34
CA GLN A 691 -16.35 -21.97 2.63
C GLN A 691 -15.81 -23.16 1.87
N GLN A 692 -16.48 -24.30 2.00
CA GLN A 692 -16.19 -25.55 1.30
C GLN A 692 -17.38 -25.94 0.44
N LEU A 693 -17.12 -26.31 -0.81
CA LEU A 693 -18.12 -26.88 -1.72
C LEU A 693 -17.58 -28.20 -2.29
N SER A 694 -18.20 -29.32 -1.89
CA SER A 694 -17.96 -30.63 -2.50
C SER A 694 -18.86 -30.79 -3.73
N LEU A 695 -18.26 -31.10 -4.87
CA LEU A 695 -18.93 -31.18 -6.16
C LEU A 695 -18.42 -32.35 -6.99
N THR A 696 -19.23 -32.75 -7.96
CA THR A 696 -18.92 -33.84 -8.88
C THR A 696 -18.77 -33.25 -10.28
N LEU A 697 -17.59 -33.44 -10.87
CA LEU A 697 -17.24 -32.97 -12.21
C LEU A 697 -17.35 -34.14 -13.21
N PRO A 698 -18.27 -34.08 -14.19
CA PRO A 698 -18.49 -35.17 -15.13
C PRO A 698 -17.25 -35.53 -15.97
N ALA A 699 -17.21 -36.76 -16.47
CA ALA A 699 -16.23 -37.20 -17.46
C ALA A 699 -16.28 -36.32 -18.71
N ASN A 700 -15.13 -35.80 -19.16
CA ASN A 700 -15.03 -34.84 -20.28
C ASN A 700 -15.93 -33.60 -20.15
N GLY A 701 -16.45 -33.33 -18.95
CA GLY A 701 -17.41 -32.26 -18.69
C GLY A 701 -16.75 -30.97 -18.22
N GLU A 702 -17.55 -29.90 -18.21
CA GLU A 702 -17.20 -28.59 -17.69
C GLU A 702 -18.22 -28.15 -16.64
N LEU A 703 -17.75 -27.47 -15.61
CA LEU A 703 -18.59 -26.86 -14.59
C LEU A 703 -18.04 -25.48 -14.20
N SER A 704 -18.95 -24.53 -14.01
CA SER A 704 -18.65 -23.20 -13.49
C SER A 704 -19.32 -23.00 -12.13
N LEU A 705 -18.59 -22.39 -11.23
CA LEU A 705 -19.02 -22.03 -9.87
C LEU A 705 -18.40 -20.69 -9.48
N SER A 706 -18.91 -20.04 -8.44
CA SER A 706 -18.39 -18.74 -8.03
C SER A 706 -18.34 -18.55 -6.52
N VAL A 707 -17.41 -17.73 -6.08
CA VAL A 707 -17.31 -17.22 -4.71
C VAL A 707 -17.61 -15.72 -4.76
N LEU A 708 -18.49 -15.27 -3.88
CA LEU A 708 -18.86 -13.86 -3.71
C LEU A 708 -18.25 -13.37 -2.39
N LEU A 709 -17.65 -12.17 -2.39
CA LEU A 709 -17.28 -11.43 -1.18
C LEU A 709 -17.86 -10.02 -1.31
N GLY A 710 -18.66 -9.59 -0.35
CA GLY A 710 -19.27 -8.26 -0.39
C GLY A 710 -19.54 -7.68 0.98
N ASP A 711 -20.15 -6.50 0.98
CA ASP A 711 -20.52 -5.79 2.20
C ASP A 711 -21.77 -4.94 1.95
N ALA A 712 -22.72 -5.00 2.87
CA ALA A 712 -24.05 -4.40 2.74
C ALA A 712 -24.39 -3.58 3.99
N ALA A 713 -25.43 -2.76 3.87
CA ALA A 713 -26.02 -2.03 4.99
C ALA A 713 -26.54 -3.00 6.06
N ASP A 714 -27.16 -4.11 5.64
CA ASP A 714 -27.71 -5.15 6.51
C ASP A 714 -27.77 -6.53 5.81
N GLU A 715 -28.26 -7.55 6.52
CA GLU A 715 -28.42 -8.91 6.00
C GLU A 715 -29.43 -9.03 4.86
N ALA A 716 -30.47 -8.19 4.84
CA ALA A 716 -31.52 -8.25 3.82
C ALA A 716 -30.99 -7.75 2.47
N GLU A 717 -30.25 -6.64 2.47
CA GLU A 717 -29.56 -6.16 1.28
C GLU A 717 -28.50 -7.16 0.78
N ALA A 718 -27.72 -7.76 1.70
CA ALA A 718 -26.78 -8.81 1.34
C ALA A 718 -27.46 -10.00 0.65
N ALA A 719 -28.61 -10.44 1.18
CA ALA A 719 -29.40 -11.50 0.57
C ALA A 719 -29.90 -11.13 -0.84
N GLN A 720 -30.32 -9.88 -1.06
CA GLN A 720 -30.71 -9.40 -2.39
C GLN A 720 -29.54 -9.45 -3.38
N PHE A 721 -28.34 -9.04 -2.96
CA PHE A 721 -27.15 -9.13 -3.80
C PHE A 721 -26.84 -10.57 -4.20
N VAL A 722 -26.84 -11.50 -3.24
CA VAL A 722 -26.62 -12.93 -3.49
C VAL A 722 -27.70 -13.51 -4.42
N LEU A 723 -28.97 -13.16 -4.22
CA LEU A 723 -30.07 -13.63 -5.07
C LEU A 723 -29.97 -13.16 -6.52
N SER A 724 -29.41 -11.96 -6.75
CA SER A 724 -29.20 -11.39 -8.09
C SER A 724 -27.99 -11.99 -8.84
N LEU A 725 -27.18 -12.80 -8.14
CA LEU A 725 -25.95 -13.43 -8.65
C LEU A 725 -25.95 -14.93 -8.34
N LYS A 726 -27.12 -15.57 -8.37
CA LYS A 726 -27.32 -16.95 -7.90
C LYS A 726 -26.99 -18.00 -8.97
N THR A 727 -26.73 -17.59 -10.21
CA THR A 727 -26.40 -18.48 -11.34
C THR A 727 -25.13 -18.03 -12.07
N ASP A 728 -24.47 -18.97 -12.75
CA ASP A 728 -23.32 -18.66 -13.60
C ASP A 728 -23.68 -17.69 -14.74
N THR A 729 -24.90 -17.79 -15.29
CA THR A 729 -25.39 -16.90 -16.35
C THR A 729 -25.45 -15.45 -15.90
N GLU A 730 -25.99 -15.17 -14.71
CA GLU A 730 -26.05 -13.81 -14.14
C GLU A 730 -24.64 -13.27 -13.86
N ILE A 731 -23.72 -14.12 -13.36
CA ILE A 731 -22.34 -13.75 -13.09
C ILE A 731 -21.58 -13.44 -14.38
N PHE A 732 -21.75 -14.26 -15.41
CA PHE A 732 -21.14 -14.04 -16.72
C PHE A 732 -21.68 -12.77 -17.41
N ALA A 733 -22.98 -12.50 -17.25
CA ALA A 733 -23.58 -11.24 -17.70
C ALA A 733 -22.94 -10.04 -16.99
N ALA A 734 -22.79 -10.10 -15.66
CA ALA A 734 -22.14 -9.04 -14.88
C ALA A 734 -20.68 -8.80 -15.32
N LEU A 735 -19.91 -9.86 -15.60
CA LEU A 735 -18.55 -9.72 -16.16
C LEU A 735 -18.58 -9.05 -17.55
N THR A 736 -19.53 -9.44 -18.39
CA THR A 736 -19.69 -8.86 -19.74
C THR A 736 -20.02 -7.37 -19.67
N GLU A 737 -20.90 -6.98 -18.76
CA GLU A 737 -21.25 -5.59 -18.47
C GLU A 737 -20.04 -4.78 -17.99
N VAL A 738 -19.24 -5.31 -17.06
CA VAL A 738 -18.01 -4.66 -16.59
C VAL A 738 -17.03 -4.44 -17.75
N LYS A 739 -16.81 -5.45 -18.60
CA LYS A 739 -15.93 -5.32 -19.77
C LYS A 739 -16.48 -4.31 -20.78
N ALA A 740 -17.79 -4.26 -20.98
CA ALA A 740 -18.42 -3.31 -21.91
C ALA A 740 -18.37 -1.88 -21.37
N PHE A 741 -18.63 -1.71 -20.07
CA PHE A 741 -18.51 -0.44 -19.36
C PHE A 741 -17.12 0.15 -19.55
N TRP A 742 -16.07 -0.58 -19.20
CA TRP A 742 -14.70 -0.06 -19.32
C TRP A 742 -14.30 0.24 -20.75
N ARG A 743 -14.66 -0.62 -21.72
CA ARG A 743 -14.43 -0.34 -23.16
C ARG A 743 -15.05 0.98 -23.59
N LYS A 744 -16.24 1.32 -23.07
CA LYS A 744 -16.88 2.61 -23.32
C LYS A 744 -16.12 3.76 -22.61
N GLN A 745 -15.77 3.59 -21.33
CA GLN A 745 -15.11 4.64 -20.53
C GLN A 745 -13.75 5.06 -21.10
N VAL A 746 -12.94 4.11 -21.58
CA VAL A 746 -11.59 4.44 -22.08
C VAL A 746 -11.52 4.61 -23.59
N GLY A 747 -12.59 4.26 -24.31
CA GLY A 747 -12.63 4.21 -25.77
C GLY A 747 -13.07 5.50 -26.47
N VAL A 748 -13.30 6.59 -25.73
CA VAL A 748 -13.81 7.87 -26.29
C VAL A 748 -12.80 8.52 -27.22
N ILE A 749 -11.51 8.48 -26.87
CA ILE A 749 -10.41 8.88 -27.74
C ILE A 749 -9.53 7.66 -27.97
N GLN A 750 -9.14 7.42 -29.23
CA GLN A 750 -8.17 6.41 -29.60
C GLN A 750 -7.16 7.02 -30.58
N VAL A 751 -5.87 6.86 -30.29
CA VAL A 751 -4.78 7.35 -31.12
C VAL A 751 -4.03 6.20 -31.78
N LYS A 752 -3.49 6.46 -32.97
CA LYS A 752 -2.56 5.58 -33.66
C LYS A 752 -1.38 6.42 -34.13
N THR A 753 -0.29 6.28 -33.40
CA THR A 753 1.00 6.90 -33.68
C THR A 753 2.02 5.83 -34.11
N PRO A 754 3.18 6.22 -34.64
CA PRO A 754 4.30 5.31 -34.87
C PRO A 754 4.83 4.64 -33.59
N SER A 755 4.54 5.18 -32.41
CA SER A 755 4.97 4.66 -31.10
C SER A 755 3.91 3.76 -30.48
N GLN A 756 4.21 2.47 -30.32
CA GLN A 756 3.27 1.53 -29.71
C GLN A 756 3.08 1.78 -28.21
N GLU A 757 4.13 2.24 -27.54
CA GLU A 757 4.12 2.63 -26.13
C GLU A 757 3.10 3.74 -25.88
N ILE A 758 3.14 4.80 -26.72
CA ILE A 758 2.17 5.91 -26.65
C ILE A 758 0.76 5.38 -26.91
N ASN A 759 0.59 4.55 -27.94
CA ASN A 759 -0.72 4.01 -28.31
C ASN A 759 -1.35 3.22 -27.15
N PHE A 760 -0.65 2.26 -26.56
CA PHE A 760 -1.21 1.46 -25.46
C PHE A 760 -1.56 2.32 -24.24
N MET A 761 -0.66 3.22 -23.84
CA MET A 761 -0.89 4.05 -22.65
C MET A 761 -2.08 5.01 -22.83
N LEU A 762 -2.17 5.69 -23.99
CA LEU A 762 -3.26 6.64 -24.27
C LEU A 762 -4.60 5.97 -24.59
N ASN A 763 -4.60 4.78 -25.21
CA ASN A 763 -5.82 4.09 -25.64
C ASN A 763 -6.54 3.33 -24.53
N GLY A 764 -6.08 3.46 -23.28
CA GLY A 764 -6.97 3.27 -22.14
C GLY A 764 -6.31 3.09 -20.79
N TRP A 765 -5.06 2.62 -20.72
CA TRP A 765 -4.41 2.32 -19.44
C TRP A 765 -4.26 3.53 -18.52
N LEU A 766 -3.95 4.72 -19.07
CA LEU A 766 -3.84 5.94 -18.27
C LEU A 766 -5.21 6.37 -17.69
N LEU A 767 -6.27 6.43 -18.49
CA LEU A 767 -7.61 6.77 -18.01
C LEU A 767 -8.18 5.71 -17.07
N TYR A 768 -7.94 4.43 -17.36
CA TYR A 768 -8.33 3.34 -16.48
C TYR A 768 -7.71 3.52 -15.10
N GLN A 769 -6.38 3.73 -15.04
CA GLN A 769 -5.66 3.98 -13.79
C GLN A 769 -6.23 5.20 -13.05
N THR A 770 -6.44 6.34 -13.73
CA THR A 770 -6.98 7.54 -13.07
C THR A 770 -8.37 7.27 -12.47
N LEU A 771 -9.29 6.66 -13.22
CA LEU A 771 -10.64 6.42 -12.71
C LEU A 771 -10.67 5.37 -11.60
N VAL A 772 -10.14 4.18 -11.87
CA VAL A 772 -10.29 3.01 -10.99
C VAL A 772 -9.49 3.18 -9.69
N CYS A 773 -8.28 3.74 -9.77
CA CYS A 773 -7.37 3.82 -8.64
C CYS A 773 -7.46 5.16 -7.92
N ARG A 774 -7.55 6.29 -8.64
CA ARG A 774 -7.50 7.63 -8.01
C ARG A 774 -8.86 8.16 -7.59
N LEU A 775 -9.87 8.05 -8.46
CA LEU A 775 -11.20 8.59 -8.17
C LEU A 775 -12.06 7.63 -7.37
N TRP A 776 -12.01 6.32 -7.66
CA TRP A 776 -12.86 5.32 -7.00
C TRP A 776 -12.17 4.58 -5.85
N GLY A 777 -11.10 3.83 -6.13
CA GLY A 777 -10.47 2.98 -5.10
C GLY A 777 -9.71 3.76 -4.02
N ARG A 778 -9.08 4.87 -4.43
CA ARG A 778 -8.14 5.68 -3.62
C ARG A 778 -7.08 4.81 -2.92
N THR A 779 -6.58 3.82 -3.65
CA THR A 779 -5.66 2.79 -3.14
C THR A 779 -4.90 2.06 -4.24
N ALA A 780 -3.75 1.50 -3.89
CA ALA A 780 -2.86 0.68 -4.69
C ALA A 780 -1.99 -0.20 -3.78
N PHE A 781 -1.05 -0.96 -4.38
CA PHE A 781 -0.12 -1.81 -3.63
C PHE A 781 0.75 -1.01 -2.66
N TYR A 782 1.26 0.16 -3.08
CA TYR A 782 2.20 0.97 -2.31
C TYR A 782 1.53 2.11 -1.54
N GLN A 783 0.23 2.34 -1.66
CA GLN A 783 -0.47 3.34 -0.85
C GLN A 783 -1.96 3.02 -0.78
N SER A 784 -2.52 2.98 0.43
CA SER A 784 -3.94 2.68 0.64
C SER A 784 -4.57 3.76 1.53
N SER A 785 -4.94 4.90 0.93
CA SER A 785 -5.39 6.09 1.67
C SER A 785 -6.89 6.10 1.96
N GLY A 786 -7.73 5.77 0.97
CA GLY A 786 -9.19 5.90 1.07
C GLY A 786 -9.70 7.34 1.21
N ALA A 787 -8.82 8.33 1.36
CA ALA A 787 -9.14 9.76 1.44
C ALA A 787 -9.09 10.43 0.06
N TYR A 788 -9.83 11.52 -0.08
CA TYR A 788 -9.69 12.47 -1.18
C TYR A 788 -8.64 13.49 -0.77
N GLY A 789 -7.62 13.69 -1.59
CA GLY A 789 -6.74 14.85 -1.51
C GLY A 789 -7.30 15.99 -2.36
N PHE A 790 -7.30 17.19 -1.82
CA PHE A 790 -7.98 18.32 -2.44
C PHE A 790 -7.39 18.68 -3.80
N ARG A 791 -6.09 18.96 -3.84
CA ARG A 791 -5.37 19.18 -5.11
C ARG A 791 -5.35 17.94 -6.00
N ASP A 792 -5.33 16.77 -5.39
CA ASP A 792 -5.09 15.49 -6.05
C ASP A 792 -6.23 15.13 -6.99
N GLN A 793 -7.44 14.97 -6.45
CA GLN A 793 -8.60 14.56 -7.24
C GLN A 793 -9.09 15.65 -8.20
N LEU A 794 -8.86 16.93 -7.89
CA LEU A 794 -9.09 18.03 -8.84
C LEU A 794 -8.20 17.90 -10.08
N GLN A 795 -6.90 17.65 -9.90
CA GLN A 795 -5.99 17.42 -11.03
C GLN A 795 -6.34 16.13 -11.81
N ASP A 796 -6.62 15.04 -11.07
CA ASP A 796 -6.97 13.74 -11.66
C ASP A 796 -8.22 13.85 -12.55
N CYS A 797 -9.24 14.57 -12.08
CA CYS A 797 -10.49 14.71 -12.82
C CYS A 797 -10.37 15.57 -14.08
N GLY A 798 -9.33 16.40 -14.19
CA GLY A 798 -9.07 17.19 -15.39
C GLY A 798 -8.85 16.34 -16.65
N ALA A 799 -8.35 15.11 -16.51
CA ALA A 799 -8.16 14.19 -17.65
C ALA A 799 -9.49 13.75 -18.30
N PHE A 800 -10.61 13.92 -17.60
CA PHE A 800 -11.94 13.55 -18.06
C PHE A 800 -12.73 14.71 -18.67
N ALA A 801 -12.22 15.95 -18.64
CA ALA A 801 -12.97 17.12 -19.11
C ALA A 801 -13.46 16.97 -20.56
N ILE A 802 -12.68 16.32 -21.43
CA ILE A 802 -13.03 16.08 -22.84
C ILE A 802 -13.92 14.82 -23.01
N THR A 803 -13.66 13.76 -22.24
CA THR A 803 -14.25 12.44 -22.49
C THR A 803 -15.50 12.15 -21.67
N HIS A 804 -15.50 12.58 -20.40
CA HIS A 804 -16.53 12.36 -19.39
C HIS A 804 -16.64 13.62 -18.50
N PRO A 805 -17.04 14.77 -19.07
CA PRO A 805 -17.08 16.06 -18.35
C PRO A 805 -17.91 16.01 -17.07
N GLU A 806 -18.90 15.13 -16.99
CA GLU A 806 -19.72 14.91 -15.79
C GLU A 806 -18.90 14.46 -14.57
N ILE A 807 -17.79 13.73 -14.78
CA ILE A 807 -16.88 13.32 -13.70
C ILE A 807 -16.15 14.54 -13.14
N THR A 808 -15.61 15.39 -14.02
CA THR A 808 -14.93 16.63 -13.65
C THR A 808 -15.87 17.59 -12.93
N ARG A 809 -17.08 17.81 -13.46
CA ARG A 809 -18.12 18.64 -12.84
C ARG A 809 -18.45 18.17 -11.43
N LYS A 810 -18.65 16.86 -11.24
CA LYS A 810 -18.95 16.29 -9.91
C LYS A 810 -17.80 16.51 -8.92
N GLN A 811 -16.56 16.37 -9.37
CA GLN A 811 -15.39 16.58 -8.51
C GLN A 811 -15.24 18.04 -8.10
N ILE A 812 -15.43 18.99 -9.03
CA ILE A 812 -15.41 20.43 -8.73
C ILE A 812 -16.39 20.76 -7.59
N LEU A 813 -17.65 20.31 -7.70
CA LEU A 813 -18.68 20.56 -6.69
C LEU A 813 -18.40 19.84 -5.37
N LEU A 814 -17.87 18.62 -5.42
CA LEU A 814 -17.44 17.89 -4.22
C LEU A 814 -16.35 18.67 -3.47
N HIS A 815 -15.36 19.21 -4.17
CA HIS A 815 -14.27 19.94 -3.54
C HIS A 815 -14.70 21.32 -3.04
N ALA A 816 -15.58 22.02 -3.75
CA ALA A 816 -16.22 23.23 -3.23
C ALA A 816 -16.92 22.97 -1.88
N SER A 817 -17.58 21.82 -1.70
CA SER A 817 -18.23 21.45 -0.43
C SER A 817 -17.26 21.22 0.74
N ARG A 818 -15.95 21.22 0.46
CA ARG A 818 -14.87 21.08 1.44
C ARG A 818 -14.10 22.36 1.71
N GLN A 819 -14.61 23.50 1.25
CA GLN A 819 -14.09 24.82 1.59
C GLN A 819 -14.71 25.35 2.88
N PHE A 820 -13.87 25.92 3.75
CA PHE A 820 -14.30 26.65 4.95
C PHE A 820 -14.75 28.08 4.60
N ILE A 821 -15.56 28.69 5.45
CA ILE A 821 -16.03 30.07 5.27
C ILE A 821 -14.89 31.09 5.09
N GLU A 822 -13.70 30.82 5.65
CA GLU A 822 -12.52 31.69 5.53
C GLU A 822 -11.77 31.55 4.18
N GLY A 823 -12.24 30.68 3.28
CA GLY A 823 -11.71 30.48 1.94
C GLY A 823 -10.65 29.38 1.81
N ASP A 824 -10.10 28.87 2.92
CA ASP A 824 -9.24 27.68 2.92
C ASP A 824 -10.03 26.38 2.95
N VAL A 825 -9.32 25.26 2.84
CA VAL A 825 -9.93 23.96 2.52
C VAL A 825 -9.37 22.84 3.39
N GLN A 826 -10.05 21.70 3.41
CA GLN A 826 -9.41 20.47 3.88
C GLN A 826 -8.39 20.00 2.84
N HIS A 827 -7.13 19.87 3.22
CA HIS A 827 -6.04 19.32 2.39
C HIS A 827 -6.35 17.90 1.89
N TRP A 828 -6.91 17.08 2.78
CA TRP A 828 -7.54 15.80 2.42
C TRP A 828 -8.63 15.43 3.42
N TRP A 829 -9.57 14.57 3.02
CA TRP A 829 -10.64 14.08 3.89
C TRP A 829 -11.10 12.66 3.56
N HIS A 830 -11.67 11.99 4.57
CA HIS A 830 -12.48 10.79 4.37
C HIS A 830 -13.94 11.16 4.14
N GLU A 831 -14.59 10.56 3.14
CA GLU A 831 -16.02 10.75 2.90
C GLU A 831 -16.89 10.35 4.10
N PRO A 832 -18.12 10.88 4.20
CA PRO A 832 -19.11 10.38 5.14
C PRO A 832 -19.23 8.84 5.07
N PRO A 833 -19.48 8.16 6.20
CA PRO A 833 -19.88 8.70 7.50
C PRO A 833 -18.73 9.23 8.37
N LEU A 834 -17.48 9.21 7.90
CA LEU A 834 -16.35 9.71 8.69
C LEU A 834 -16.30 11.24 8.66
N GLY A 835 -16.27 11.84 7.47
CA GLY A 835 -16.27 13.29 7.26
C GLY A 835 -15.00 14.03 7.73
N SER A 836 -14.16 13.38 8.56
CA SER A 836 -12.92 13.91 9.09
C SER A 836 -11.84 14.09 8.02
N GLY A 837 -11.00 15.09 8.22
CA GLY A 837 -9.92 15.43 7.30
C GLY A 837 -8.91 16.37 7.92
N LEU A 838 -7.84 16.62 7.18
CA LEU A 838 -6.72 17.46 7.60
C LEU A 838 -6.89 18.87 7.02
N ARG A 839 -6.84 19.89 7.88
CA ARG A 839 -6.73 21.31 7.50
C ARG A 839 -5.27 21.72 7.68
N THR A 840 -4.66 22.36 6.68
CA THR A 840 -3.23 22.73 6.68
C THR A 840 -3.03 24.18 6.22
N ARG A 841 -1.77 24.65 6.15
CA ARG A 841 -1.39 25.92 5.49
C ARG A 841 -0.74 25.72 4.13
N PHE A 842 -1.10 24.65 3.44
CA PHE A 842 -0.65 24.45 2.07
C PHE A 842 -1.27 25.52 1.18
N SER A 843 -0.42 26.32 0.56
CA SER A 843 -0.86 27.51 -0.19
C SER A 843 -1.48 27.16 -1.54
N ASP A 844 -1.07 26.04 -2.14
CA ASP A 844 -1.49 25.65 -3.48
C ASP A 844 -2.88 25.00 -3.51
N ASP A 845 -3.29 24.31 -2.44
CA ASP A 845 -4.62 23.68 -2.32
C ASP A 845 -5.76 24.63 -2.74
N LEU A 846 -5.67 25.89 -2.32
CA LEU A 846 -6.66 26.94 -2.61
C LEU A 846 -6.88 27.16 -4.11
N ASN A 847 -5.86 26.91 -4.91
CA ASN A 847 -5.78 27.37 -6.29
C ASN A 847 -6.18 26.28 -7.30
N TRP A 848 -6.28 25.02 -6.86
CA TRP A 848 -6.68 23.91 -7.73
C TRP A 848 -8.16 23.92 -8.10
N LEU A 849 -9.05 24.38 -7.20
CA LEU A 849 -10.48 24.50 -7.48
C LEU A 849 -10.75 25.52 -8.61
N PRO A 850 -10.26 26.77 -8.53
CA PRO A 850 -10.42 27.71 -9.64
C PRO A 850 -9.71 27.21 -10.91
N PHE A 851 -8.48 26.67 -10.82
CA PHE A 851 -7.76 26.16 -12.00
C PHE A 851 -8.55 25.12 -12.79
N ILE A 852 -9.12 24.11 -12.12
CA ILE A 852 -9.88 23.05 -12.80
C ILE A 852 -11.26 23.54 -13.24
N THR A 853 -11.86 24.50 -12.53
CA THR A 853 -13.10 25.15 -12.97
C THR A 853 -12.91 25.91 -14.27
N ALA A 854 -11.84 26.70 -14.40
CA ALA A 854 -11.50 27.39 -15.65
C ALA A 854 -11.26 26.39 -16.79
N HIS A 855 -10.47 25.34 -16.55
CA HIS A 855 -10.22 24.31 -17.55
C HIS A 855 -11.52 23.60 -18.00
N TYR A 856 -12.42 23.28 -17.06
CA TYR A 856 -13.72 22.68 -17.38
C TYR A 856 -14.57 23.60 -18.26
N LEU A 857 -14.60 24.91 -17.95
CA LEU A 857 -15.34 25.89 -18.73
C LEU A 857 -14.77 26.05 -20.15
N ASP A 858 -13.45 26.13 -20.28
CA ASP A 858 -12.79 26.23 -21.59
C ASP A 858 -13.10 25.03 -22.48
N VAL A 859 -13.13 23.84 -21.89
CA VAL A 859 -13.38 22.59 -22.63
C VAL A 859 -14.86 22.42 -22.98
N THR A 860 -15.76 22.67 -22.04
CA THR A 860 -17.18 22.28 -22.16
C THR A 860 -18.12 23.43 -22.53
N GLY A 861 -17.72 24.68 -22.27
CA GLY A 861 -18.61 25.83 -22.39
C GLY A 861 -19.74 25.88 -21.34
N ASP A 862 -19.79 24.95 -20.38
CA ASP A 862 -20.87 24.83 -19.39
C ASP A 862 -20.76 25.88 -18.28
N VAL A 863 -21.12 27.13 -18.62
CA VAL A 863 -21.13 28.25 -17.67
C VAL A 863 -22.11 28.06 -16.51
N SER A 864 -23.10 27.16 -16.64
CA SER A 864 -24.11 26.93 -15.58
C SER A 864 -23.50 26.37 -14.30
N VAL A 865 -22.33 25.72 -14.39
CA VAL A 865 -21.62 25.19 -13.22
C VAL A 865 -21.25 26.30 -12.23
N LEU A 866 -21.02 27.53 -12.68
CA LEU A 866 -20.64 28.66 -11.83
C LEU A 866 -21.77 29.10 -10.90
N ASP A 867 -23.02 28.84 -11.26
CA ASP A 867 -24.22 29.19 -10.49
C ASP A 867 -24.64 28.10 -9.50
N GLU A 868 -23.99 26.92 -9.53
CA GLU A 868 -24.28 25.83 -8.60
C GLU A 868 -24.04 26.27 -7.16
N ILE A 869 -25.03 26.06 -6.30
CA ILE A 869 -24.97 26.46 -4.90
C ILE A 869 -24.41 25.32 -4.07
N VAL A 870 -23.27 25.58 -3.43
CA VAL A 870 -22.59 24.63 -2.55
C VAL A 870 -22.38 25.25 -1.17
N PRO A 871 -22.72 24.55 -0.07
CA PRO A 871 -22.50 25.07 1.28
C PRO A 871 -21.01 25.04 1.69
N PHE A 872 -20.61 26.01 2.53
CA PHE A 872 -19.29 26.02 3.16
C PHE A 872 -19.24 25.15 4.43
N LEU A 873 -18.02 24.95 4.93
CA LEU A 873 -17.72 24.35 6.23
C LEU A 873 -17.37 25.40 7.28
N THR A 874 -17.53 25.03 8.55
CA THR A 874 -17.01 25.74 9.71
C THR A 874 -16.18 24.77 10.55
N GLY A 875 -15.04 25.24 11.05
CA GLY A 875 -14.13 24.49 11.89
C GLY A 875 -13.14 25.43 12.57
N ARG A 876 -12.33 24.91 13.49
CA ARG A 876 -11.35 25.74 14.20
C ARG A 876 -10.27 26.23 13.24
N LEU A 877 -9.85 27.49 13.38
CA LEU A 877 -8.67 28.01 12.71
C LEU A 877 -7.39 27.45 13.33
N LEU A 878 -6.38 27.24 12.49
CA LEU A 878 -5.05 26.83 12.95
C LEU A 878 -4.41 27.97 13.75
N GLN A 879 -3.91 27.66 14.94
CA GLN A 879 -3.23 28.62 15.81
C GLN A 879 -1.83 28.95 15.28
N GLU A 880 -1.23 30.05 15.74
CA GLU A 880 0.16 30.38 15.41
C GLU A 880 1.10 29.23 15.83
N GLY A 881 1.95 28.78 14.89
CA GLY A 881 2.89 27.66 15.10
C GLY A 881 2.30 26.25 15.01
N GLU A 882 0.98 26.10 14.92
CA GLU A 882 0.32 24.82 14.60
C GLU A 882 0.38 24.62 13.08
N ASP A 883 0.86 23.51 12.53
CA ASP A 883 0.99 23.35 11.06
C ASP A 883 -0.28 22.79 10.40
N GLU A 884 -0.96 21.90 11.11
CA GLU A 884 -2.08 21.10 10.62
C GLU A 884 -3.04 20.72 11.76
N ALA A 885 -4.31 20.46 11.43
CA ALA A 885 -5.30 19.93 12.36
C ALA A 885 -6.17 18.87 11.68
N PHE A 886 -6.25 17.68 12.29
CA PHE A 886 -7.14 16.61 11.84
C PHE A 886 -8.45 16.65 12.63
N GLU A 887 -9.53 17.09 11.99
CA GLU A 887 -10.82 17.35 12.65
C GLU A 887 -12.00 16.91 11.77
N THR A 888 -13.19 16.80 12.37
CA THR A 888 -14.45 16.65 11.63
C THR A 888 -15.13 18.01 11.58
N PRO A 889 -15.14 18.69 10.41
CA PRO A 889 -15.76 20.00 10.28
C PRO A 889 -17.29 19.91 10.37
N GLN A 890 -17.92 21.04 10.67
CA GLN A 890 -19.37 21.19 10.64
C GLN A 890 -19.81 21.87 9.35
N MET A 891 -21.01 21.57 8.87
CA MET A 891 -21.64 22.35 7.80
C MET A 891 -21.97 23.73 8.35
N SER A 892 -21.55 24.81 7.67
CA SER A 892 -21.85 26.17 8.13
C SER A 892 -23.33 26.53 7.90
N GLY A 893 -23.94 25.94 6.88
CA GLY A 893 -25.26 26.33 6.38
C GLY A 893 -25.24 27.60 5.52
N GLU A 894 -24.08 28.25 5.37
CA GLU A 894 -23.88 29.39 4.47
C GLU A 894 -23.71 28.88 3.03
N PRO A 895 -24.62 29.23 2.10
CA PRO A 895 -24.49 28.86 0.69
C PRO A 895 -23.56 29.82 -0.05
N GLY A 896 -22.84 29.31 -1.04
CA GLY A 896 -22.12 30.11 -2.04
C GLY A 896 -22.26 29.50 -3.42
N THR A 897 -22.30 30.32 -4.47
CA THR A 897 -22.17 29.83 -5.84
C THR A 897 -20.75 29.29 -6.04
N LEU A 898 -20.55 28.36 -6.97
CA LEU A 898 -19.20 27.86 -7.28
C LEU A 898 -18.25 29.00 -7.66
N TYR A 899 -18.73 30.03 -8.35
CA TYR A 899 -17.95 31.24 -8.62
C TYR A 899 -17.44 31.89 -7.32
N GLU A 900 -18.30 32.06 -6.31
CA GLU A 900 -17.92 32.63 -5.03
C GLU A 900 -16.92 31.73 -4.27
N HIS A 901 -17.06 30.40 -4.34
CA HIS A 901 -16.06 29.47 -3.77
C HIS A 901 -14.67 29.67 -4.40
N CYS A 902 -14.62 29.76 -5.73
CA CYS A 902 -13.39 30.02 -6.47
C CYS A 902 -12.79 31.38 -6.09
N CYS A 903 -13.61 32.43 -6.06
CA CYS A 903 -13.17 33.77 -5.70
C CYS A 903 -12.66 33.86 -4.26
N ARG A 904 -13.32 33.26 -3.27
CA ARG A 904 -12.82 33.24 -1.88
C ARG A 904 -11.44 32.58 -1.76
N ALA A 905 -11.21 31.51 -2.52
CA ALA A 905 -9.91 30.85 -2.54
C ALA A 905 -8.82 31.73 -3.18
N LEU A 906 -9.16 32.42 -4.28
CA LEU A 906 -8.26 33.37 -4.95
C LEU A 906 -7.96 34.59 -4.09
N ASP A 907 -8.98 35.21 -3.51
CA ASP A 907 -8.89 36.38 -2.63
C ASP A 907 -7.93 36.11 -1.47
N ARG A 908 -8.01 34.90 -0.89
CA ARG A 908 -7.10 34.42 0.16
C ARG A 908 -5.68 34.19 -0.34
N SER A 909 -5.50 33.84 -1.61
CA SER A 909 -4.20 33.50 -2.21
C SER A 909 -3.37 34.72 -2.61
N LEU A 910 -3.92 35.94 -2.62
CA LEU A 910 -3.25 37.18 -3.03
C LEU A 910 -2.24 37.73 -1.99
N THR A 911 -1.46 36.85 -1.37
CA THR A 911 -0.47 37.16 -0.33
C THR A 911 0.78 37.83 -0.91
N ARG A 912 1.57 38.53 -0.09
CA ARG A 912 2.84 39.15 -0.52
C ARG A 912 3.87 38.98 0.59
N GLY A 913 4.92 38.21 0.32
CA GLY A 913 6.07 38.10 1.22
C GLY A 913 7.07 39.24 1.03
N ALA A 914 8.26 39.08 1.61
CA ALA A 914 9.28 40.13 1.67
C ALA A 914 9.79 40.56 0.28
N HIS A 915 9.83 39.65 -0.69
CA HIS A 915 10.24 39.92 -2.07
C HIS A 915 9.05 40.26 -2.99
N GLY A 916 7.83 40.22 -2.44
CA GLY A 916 6.57 40.44 -3.14
C GLY A 916 6.00 39.19 -3.81
N LEU A 917 6.59 38.01 -3.60
CA LEU A 917 6.10 36.73 -4.11
C LEU A 917 5.00 36.18 -3.18
N PRO A 918 4.15 35.24 -3.63
CA PRO A 918 3.17 34.59 -2.76
C PRO A 918 3.84 33.80 -1.63
N LEU A 919 3.23 33.82 -0.45
CA LEU A 919 3.67 33.04 0.69
C LEU A 919 3.48 31.54 0.45
N MET A 920 4.48 30.75 0.80
CA MET A 920 4.46 29.30 0.65
C MET A 920 3.67 28.60 1.76
N GLY A 921 3.63 29.17 2.97
CA GLY A 921 3.05 28.51 4.14
C GLY A 921 3.78 27.21 4.48
N THR A 922 3.04 26.20 4.95
CA THR A 922 3.61 24.90 5.32
C THR A 922 3.79 23.96 4.13
N GLY A 923 3.71 24.47 2.89
CA GLY A 923 3.89 23.69 1.67
C GLY A 923 3.22 24.33 0.47
N ASP A 924 3.75 24.03 -0.71
CA ASP A 924 3.03 24.15 -1.98
C ASP A 924 2.85 22.73 -2.55
N TRP A 925 2.83 22.57 -3.88
CA TRP A 925 2.64 21.25 -4.50
C TRP A 925 3.68 20.20 -4.05
N ASN A 926 4.90 20.60 -3.66
CA ASN A 926 5.88 19.66 -3.11
C ASN A 926 5.68 19.53 -1.59
N ASP A 927 4.95 18.49 -1.18
CA ASP A 927 4.66 18.20 0.23
C ASP A 927 5.90 18.07 1.10
N GLY A 928 7.00 17.58 0.54
CA GLY A 928 8.24 17.39 1.28
C GLY A 928 8.93 18.69 1.68
N MET A 929 8.58 19.82 1.06
CA MET A 929 9.13 21.15 1.35
C MET A 929 8.36 21.90 2.45
N ASN A 930 7.83 21.17 3.43
CA ASN A 930 6.88 21.69 4.40
C ASN A 930 7.45 22.64 5.47
N ARG A 931 8.77 22.91 5.46
CA ARG A 931 9.44 23.82 6.40
C ARG A 931 10.02 25.07 5.75
N VAL A 932 9.79 25.29 4.45
CA VAL A 932 10.31 26.47 3.75
C VAL A 932 9.64 27.77 4.22
N GLY A 933 8.32 27.77 4.42
CA GLY A 933 7.53 28.95 4.83
C GLY A 933 6.69 28.74 6.09
N ARG A 934 7.12 27.83 6.97
CA ARG A 934 6.37 27.41 8.18
C ARG A 934 6.07 28.57 9.12
N GLU A 935 6.98 29.53 9.25
CA GLU A 935 6.80 30.74 10.07
C GLU A 935 5.98 31.83 9.38
N GLY A 936 5.40 31.53 8.20
CA GLY A 936 4.53 32.43 7.46
C GLY A 936 5.27 33.54 6.71
N ARG A 937 6.58 33.41 6.49
CA ARG A 937 7.41 34.41 5.79
C ARG A 937 8.04 33.89 4.50
N GLY A 938 8.24 32.58 4.37
CA GLY A 938 8.78 31.96 3.17
C GLY A 938 7.86 32.12 1.96
N GLU A 939 8.45 32.22 0.77
CA GLU A 939 7.78 32.59 -0.48
C GLU A 939 8.00 31.51 -1.56
N SER A 940 6.98 31.23 -2.38
CA SER A 940 7.06 30.26 -3.48
C SER A 940 7.03 30.94 -4.85
N VAL A 941 8.06 30.70 -5.66
CA VAL A 941 8.12 31.20 -7.05
C VAL A 941 7.16 30.44 -7.95
N TRP A 942 7.07 29.11 -7.77
CA TRP A 942 6.13 28.27 -8.51
C TRP A 942 4.68 28.70 -8.27
N MET A 943 4.31 28.95 -7.01
CA MET A 943 2.96 29.42 -6.66
C MET A 943 2.62 30.74 -7.38
N GLY A 944 3.60 31.63 -7.56
CA GLY A 944 3.41 32.86 -8.34
C GLY A 944 3.10 32.60 -9.82
N PHE A 945 3.79 31.67 -10.49
CA PHE A 945 3.45 31.30 -11.86
C PHE A 945 2.06 30.65 -11.97
N PHE A 946 1.73 29.79 -11.01
CA PHE A 946 0.43 29.11 -10.98
C PHE A 946 -0.71 30.12 -10.81
N LEU A 947 -0.61 31.01 -9.83
CA LEU A 947 -1.59 32.06 -9.58
C LEU A 947 -1.70 33.05 -10.74
N TYR A 948 -0.57 33.43 -11.38
CA TYR A 948 -0.60 34.29 -12.58
C TYR A 948 -1.46 33.70 -13.72
N THR A 949 -1.40 32.37 -13.88
CA THR A 949 -2.19 31.63 -14.87
C THR A 949 -3.67 31.72 -14.52
N ILE A 950 -4.05 31.31 -13.31
CA ILE A 950 -5.44 31.26 -12.88
C ILE A 950 -6.10 32.64 -12.89
N LEU A 951 -5.39 33.68 -12.43
CA LEU A 951 -5.91 35.05 -12.49
C LEU A 951 -6.14 35.50 -13.94
N GLY A 952 -5.31 35.06 -14.88
CA GLY A 952 -5.53 35.30 -16.31
C GLY A 952 -6.84 34.72 -16.81
N ASP A 953 -7.20 33.52 -16.34
CA ASP A 953 -8.42 32.82 -16.72
C ASP A 953 -9.66 33.39 -16.02
N PHE A 954 -9.50 33.88 -14.77
CA PHE A 954 -10.62 34.40 -13.97
C PHE A 954 -10.96 35.87 -14.21
N ILE A 955 -10.02 36.70 -14.71
CA ILE A 955 -10.32 38.11 -15.03
C ILE A 955 -11.49 38.21 -16.03
N PRO A 956 -11.48 37.51 -17.19
CA PRO A 956 -12.61 37.54 -18.13
C PRO A 956 -13.91 36.99 -17.54
N LEU A 957 -13.83 35.99 -16.64
CA LEU A 957 -15.01 35.43 -15.96
C LEU A 957 -15.64 36.44 -15.01
N ALA A 958 -14.82 37.12 -14.19
CA ALA A 958 -15.28 38.18 -13.29
C ALA A 958 -15.92 39.34 -14.07
N GLU A 959 -15.34 39.73 -15.21
CA GLU A 959 -15.93 40.74 -16.10
C GLU A 959 -17.27 40.30 -16.67
N LYS A 960 -17.37 39.05 -17.14
CA LYS A 960 -18.61 38.49 -17.68
C LYS A 960 -19.72 38.38 -16.63
N LEU A 961 -19.36 38.16 -15.37
CA LEU A 961 -20.26 38.11 -14.22
C LEU A 961 -20.47 39.47 -13.54
N GLU A 962 -19.98 40.54 -14.16
CA GLU A 962 -20.14 41.93 -13.69
C GLU A 962 -19.50 42.22 -12.30
N ASP A 963 -18.51 41.42 -11.87
CA ASP A 963 -17.72 41.62 -10.65
C ASP A 963 -16.48 42.48 -10.93
N ALA A 964 -16.73 43.76 -11.22
CA ALA A 964 -15.67 44.71 -11.59
C ALA A 964 -14.61 44.91 -10.49
N GLY A 965 -14.99 44.71 -9.21
CA GLY A 965 -14.08 44.86 -8.08
C GLY A 965 -12.99 43.79 -8.07
N ARG A 966 -13.38 42.51 -8.16
CA ARG A 966 -12.42 41.41 -8.23
C ARG A 966 -11.64 41.41 -9.54
N ALA A 967 -12.28 41.75 -10.66
CA ALA A 967 -11.59 41.86 -11.95
C ALA A 967 -10.39 42.82 -11.90
N GLU A 968 -10.55 44.01 -11.29
CA GLU A 968 -9.45 44.97 -11.15
C GLU A 968 -8.40 44.50 -10.13
N GLN A 969 -8.82 43.97 -8.99
CA GLN A 969 -7.90 43.43 -7.98
C GLN A 969 -7.00 42.32 -8.55
N TYR A 970 -7.60 41.39 -9.31
CA TYR A 970 -6.89 40.29 -9.95
C TYR A 970 -5.95 40.79 -11.04
N ARG A 971 -6.37 41.79 -11.83
CA ARG A 971 -5.52 42.43 -12.84
C ARG A 971 -4.29 43.11 -12.22
N ASP A 972 -4.48 43.85 -11.14
CA ASP A 972 -3.40 44.53 -10.43
C ASP A 972 -2.41 43.55 -9.81
N TYR A 973 -2.93 42.50 -9.14
CA TYR A 973 -2.07 41.47 -8.57
C TYR A 973 -1.34 40.67 -9.65
N ARG A 974 -2.00 40.35 -10.78
CA ARG A 974 -1.37 39.68 -11.93
C ARG A 974 -0.26 40.52 -12.56
N ARG A 975 -0.43 41.84 -12.66
CA ARG A 975 0.62 42.77 -13.12
C ARG A 975 1.80 42.80 -12.16
N HIS A 976 1.53 42.86 -10.86
CA HIS A 976 2.56 42.77 -9.82
C HIS A 976 3.35 41.46 -9.93
N LEU A 977 2.68 40.30 -10.08
CA LEU A 977 3.33 39.00 -10.26
C LEU A 977 4.26 38.97 -11.46
N LEU A 978 3.84 39.51 -12.62
CA LEU A 978 4.68 39.58 -13.83
C LEU A 978 6.03 40.24 -13.56
N GLU A 979 6.02 41.33 -12.79
CA GLU A 979 7.22 42.08 -12.42
C GLU A 979 8.08 41.31 -11.41
N VAL A 980 7.49 40.86 -10.29
CA VAL A 980 8.28 40.23 -9.21
C VAL A 980 8.82 38.86 -9.59
N LEU A 981 8.10 38.05 -10.39
CA LEU A 981 8.59 36.76 -10.87
C LEU A 981 9.81 36.93 -11.77
N ASN A 982 9.83 37.98 -12.60
CA ASN A 982 10.95 38.28 -13.48
C ASN A 982 12.11 39.04 -12.80
N ARG A 983 11.89 39.60 -11.60
CA ARG A 983 12.91 40.29 -10.81
C ARG A 983 13.48 39.39 -9.70
N ALA A 984 12.65 38.99 -8.75
CA ALA A 984 13.02 38.19 -7.59
C ALA A 984 13.05 36.69 -7.91
N GLY A 985 12.19 36.22 -8.81
CA GLY A 985 12.18 34.82 -9.22
C GLY A 985 13.34 34.41 -10.13
N TRP A 986 14.01 35.35 -10.81
CA TRP A 986 15.05 35.02 -11.80
C TRP A 986 16.45 34.95 -11.20
N ASP A 987 17.16 33.84 -11.42
CA ASP A 987 18.51 33.58 -10.90
C ASP A 987 19.65 33.86 -11.90
N GLY A 988 19.32 34.25 -13.14
CA GLY A 988 20.30 34.57 -14.18
C GLY A 988 20.26 33.62 -15.37
N GLU A 989 20.17 32.31 -15.09
CA GLU A 989 20.06 31.24 -16.11
C GLU A 989 18.73 30.47 -16.02
N TRP A 990 18.15 30.37 -14.82
CA TRP A 990 16.87 29.72 -14.54
C TRP A 990 16.12 30.48 -13.44
N TYR A 991 14.90 30.04 -13.11
CA TYR A 991 14.10 30.60 -12.03
C TYR A 991 14.36 29.90 -10.69
N ARG A 992 14.49 30.68 -9.61
CA ARG A 992 14.56 30.21 -8.23
C ARG A 992 13.34 29.38 -7.87
N ARG A 993 13.48 28.50 -6.88
CA ARG A 993 12.38 27.68 -6.39
C ARG A 993 11.53 28.41 -5.36
N ALA A 994 12.18 29.03 -4.38
CA ALA A 994 11.54 29.64 -3.21
C ALA A 994 12.51 30.53 -2.42
N TYR A 995 11.99 31.19 -1.39
CA TYR A 995 12.75 31.81 -0.30
C TYR A 995 12.30 31.21 1.03
N TYR A 996 13.23 30.91 1.92
CA TYR A 996 12.96 30.45 3.28
C TYR A 996 12.41 31.57 4.18
N ASP A 997 11.83 31.21 5.33
CA ASP A 997 11.36 32.16 6.36
C ASP A 997 12.42 33.15 6.87
N ASN A 998 13.71 32.81 6.72
CA ASN A 998 14.85 33.66 7.09
C ASN A 998 15.35 34.55 5.93
N GLY A 999 14.75 34.43 4.74
CA GLY A 999 15.13 35.15 3.52
C GLY A 999 16.19 34.47 2.66
N ASP A 1000 16.74 33.31 3.07
CA ASP A 1000 17.71 32.57 2.25
C ASP A 1000 17.04 32.02 0.98
N VAL A 1001 17.79 31.99 -0.13
CA VAL A 1001 17.31 31.47 -1.42
C VAL A 1001 17.31 29.94 -1.49
N LEU A 1002 16.37 29.39 -2.27
CA LEU A 1002 16.30 27.98 -2.64
C LEU A 1002 16.13 27.85 -4.17
N GLY A 1003 16.76 26.84 -4.79
CA GLY A 1003 16.70 26.66 -6.25
C GLY A 1003 17.58 27.64 -7.01
N SER A 1004 18.68 28.10 -6.39
CA SER A 1004 19.61 29.08 -6.94
C SER A 1004 20.96 28.43 -7.25
N SER A 1005 21.69 29.03 -8.18
CA SER A 1005 23.09 28.74 -8.47
C SER A 1005 24.04 28.90 -7.29
N GLU A 1006 23.62 29.61 -6.24
CA GLU A 1006 24.33 29.77 -4.96
C GLU A 1006 24.15 28.58 -4.00
N ASN A 1007 23.21 27.67 -4.27
CA ASN A 1007 22.95 26.51 -3.41
C ASN A 1007 23.79 25.28 -3.80
N ASP A 1008 24.31 24.56 -2.80
CA ASP A 1008 25.03 23.29 -2.98
C ASP A 1008 24.09 22.12 -3.33
N GLU A 1009 22.87 22.14 -2.79
CA GLU A 1009 21.81 21.13 -2.96
C GLU A 1009 20.53 21.83 -3.43
N CYS A 1010 19.69 21.14 -4.21
CA CYS A 1010 18.52 21.75 -4.87
C CYS A 1010 18.89 23.06 -5.59
N ARG A 1011 19.90 22.98 -6.45
CA ARG A 1011 20.39 24.12 -7.23
C ARG A 1011 19.40 24.55 -8.30
N ILE A 1012 18.68 23.59 -8.86
CA ILE A 1012 17.62 23.79 -9.85
C ILE A 1012 16.49 22.79 -9.59
N ASP A 1013 15.26 23.24 -9.82
CA ASP A 1013 14.02 22.49 -9.66
C ASP A 1013 13.14 22.59 -10.92
N ALA A 1014 12.47 21.50 -11.26
CA ALA A 1014 11.68 21.34 -12.48
C ALA A 1014 10.37 22.15 -12.48
N LEU A 1015 9.72 22.34 -11.32
CA LEU A 1015 8.42 23.00 -11.21
C LEU A 1015 8.52 24.45 -11.66
N ALA A 1016 9.45 25.20 -11.07
CA ALA A 1016 9.61 26.61 -11.37
C ALA A 1016 9.95 26.83 -12.86
N GLN A 1017 10.77 25.95 -13.45
CA GLN A 1017 11.17 26.06 -14.85
C GLN A 1017 10.00 25.77 -15.79
N ALA A 1018 9.30 24.66 -15.59
CA ALA A 1018 8.17 24.29 -16.42
C ALA A 1018 7.07 25.36 -16.35
N TRP A 1019 6.71 25.81 -15.15
CA TRP A 1019 5.63 26.77 -14.96
C TRP A 1019 5.98 28.20 -15.39
N ALA A 1020 7.25 28.56 -15.46
CA ALA A 1020 7.67 29.81 -16.10
C ALA A 1020 7.24 29.88 -17.58
N VAL A 1021 7.29 28.74 -18.28
CA VAL A 1021 6.82 28.58 -19.67
C VAL A 1021 5.30 28.45 -19.72
N LEU A 1022 4.72 27.57 -18.89
CA LEU A 1022 3.29 27.27 -18.93
C LEU A 1022 2.44 28.51 -18.63
N SER A 1023 2.86 29.35 -17.69
CA SER A 1023 2.18 30.60 -17.33
C SER A 1023 2.33 31.73 -18.36
N GLY A 1024 3.34 31.65 -19.25
CA GLY A 1024 3.68 32.71 -20.19
C GLY A 1024 4.34 33.95 -19.57
N VAL A 1025 4.76 33.88 -18.30
CA VAL A 1025 5.43 34.99 -17.60
C VAL A 1025 6.87 35.17 -18.08
N ALA A 1026 7.57 34.08 -18.41
CA ALA A 1026 8.92 34.15 -18.94
C ALA A 1026 8.92 34.73 -20.35
N SER A 1027 9.83 35.69 -20.61
CA SER A 1027 10.08 36.11 -21.99
C SER A 1027 10.57 34.91 -22.82
N PRO A 1028 10.39 34.93 -24.15
CA PRO A 1028 10.85 33.83 -25.00
C PRO A 1028 12.32 33.46 -24.76
N GLU A 1029 13.21 34.45 -24.61
CA GLU A 1029 14.63 34.22 -24.29
C GLU A 1029 14.81 33.47 -22.96
N ARG A 1030 14.16 33.93 -21.88
CA ARG A 1030 14.26 33.29 -20.56
C ARG A 1030 13.63 31.91 -20.54
N ALA A 1031 12.52 31.71 -21.25
CA ALA A 1031 11.86 30.42 -21.39
C ALA A 1031 12.80 29.39 -22.02
N HIS A 1032 13.44 29.73 -23.16
CA HIS A 1032 14.43 28.86 -23.79
C HIS A 1032 15.63 28.60 -22.88
N LYS A 1033 16.11 29.63 -22.18
CA LYS A 1033 17.27 29.52 -21.27
C LYS A 1033 16.99 28.62 -20.07
N ALA A 1034 15.84 28.79 -19.42
CA ALA A 1034 15.39 27.97 -18.30
C ALA A 1034 15.21 26.50 -18.72
N MET A 1035 14.57 26.25 -19.86
CA MET A 1035 14.38 24.89 -20.35
C MET A 1035 15.68 24.24 -20.87
N ALA A 1036 16.62 25.01 -21.39
CA ALA A 1036 17.97 24.51 -21.69
C ALA A 1036 18.74 24.12 -20.42
N ALA A 1037 18.56 24.86 -19.31
CA ALA A 1037 19.10 24.48 -18.01
C ALA A 1037 18.42 23.20 -17.48
N THR A 1038 17.09 23.08 -17.60
CA THR A 1038 16.36 21.84 -17.30
C THR A 1038 16.90 20.66 -18.09
N GLU A 1039 17.08 20.80 -19.40
CA GLU A 1039 17.63 19.75 -20.26
C GLU A 1039 19.05 19.35 -19.85
N LYS A 1040 19.89 20.32 -19.48
CA LYS A 1040 21.26 20.08 -19.07
C LYS A 1040 21.39 19.38 -17.71
N TYR A 1041 20.59 19.78 -16.72
CA TYR A 1041 20.79 19.37 -15.33
C TYR A 1041 19.78 18.33 -14.83
N LEU A 1042 18.54 18.33 -15.36
CA LEU A 1042 17.46 17.52 -14.84
C LEU A 1042 17.09 16.35 -15.76
N ILE A 1043 17.35 16.43 -17.07
CA ILE A 1043 17.07 15.33 -17.99
C ILE A 1043 18.28 14.39 -18.07
N ASP A 1044 18.08 13.17 -17.60
CA ASP A 1044 19.08 12.10 -17.60
C ASP A 1044 18.66 11.03 -18.63
N ARG A 1045 19.12 11.20 -19.87
CA ARG A 1045 18.78 10.28 -20.98
C ARG A 1045 19.35 8.88 -20.80
N GLU A 1046 20.48 8.73 -20.11
CA GLU A 1046 21.11 7.43 -19.84
C GLU A 1046 20.37 6.66 -18.74
N GLY A 1047 20.00 7.38 -17.66
CA GLY A 1047 19.11 6.87 -16.62
C GLY A 1047 17.67 6.67 -17.10
N GLY A 1048 17.27 7.39 -18.16
CA GLY A 1048 15.94 7.42 -18.73
C GLY A 1048 14.93 8.13 -17.84
N LEU A 1049 15.28 9.26 -17.23
CA LEU A 1049 14.42 9.97 -16.28
C LEU A 1049 14.60 11.49 -16.32
N ILE A 1050 13.59 12.21 -15.85
CA ILE A 1050 13.57 13.67 -15.67
C ILE A 1050 13.46 13.98 -14.17
N ARG A 1051 14.56 14.43 -13.56
CA ARG A 1051 14.67 14.71 -12.12
C ARG A 1051 13.76 15.88 -11.71
N LEU A 1052 13.21 15.79 -10.50
CA LEU A 1052 12.48 16.89 -9.89
C LEU A 1052 13.41 18.04 -9.53
N LEU A 1053 14.56 17.73 -8.93
CA LEU A 1053 15.58 18.69 -8.51
C LEU A 1053 16.96 18.05 -8.54
N THR A 1054 18.02 18.87 -8.56
CA THR A 1054 19.40 18.39 -8.43
C THR A 1054 20.35 19.47 -7.88
N PRO A 1055 21.40 19.09 -7.13
CA PRO A 1055 21.58 17.80 -6.44
C PRO A 1055 20.49 17.54 -5.39
N ALA A 1056 20.35 16.29 -4.92
CA ALA A 1056 19.42 15.94 -3.85
C ALA A 1056 19.82 16.56 -2.51
N PHE A 1057 18.85 16.74 -1.61
CA PHE A 1057 19.12 17.17 -0.24
C PHE A 1057 19.74 16.05 0.59
N ALA A 1058 20.84 16.35 1.26
CA ALA A 1058 21.51 15.46 2.22
C ALA A 1058 22.01 16.24 3.43
N ASN A 1059 22.76 17.32 3.21
CA ASN A 1059 23.47 18.08 4.23
C ASN A 1059 23.15 19.58 4.22
N THR A 1060 22.10 20.00 3.51
CA THR A 1060 21.68 21.41 3.47
C THR A 1060 21.56 22.04 4.87
N LYS A 1061 22.01 23.30 4.95
CA LYS A 1061 22.00 24.15 6.16
C LYS A 1061 20.58 24.53 6.59
N ASN A 1062 19.73 24.90 5.63
CA ASN A 1062 18.35 25.26 5.89
C ASN A 1062 17.47 24.01 5.80
N ASP A 1063 16.50 23.88 6.70
CA ASP A 1063 15.63 22.70 6.76
C ASP A 1063 14.50 22.84 5.72
N PRO A 1064 14.52 22.11 4.58
CA PRO A 1064 13.44 22.18 3.61
C PRO A 1064 12.17 21.49 4.12
N GLY A 1065 12.27 20.60 5.11
CA GLY A 1065 11.18 19.73 5.53
C GLY A 1065 11.51 18.26 5.36
N TYR A 1066 10.48 17.42 5.40
CA TYR A 1066 10.68 15.96 5.43
C TYR A 1066 11.25 15.39 4.14
N ILE A 1067 11.31 16.15 3.04
CA ILE A 1067 11.99 15.76 1.79
C ILE A 1067 13.43 15.31 2.05
N LYS A 1068 14.15 15.96 2.97
CA LYS A 1068 15.52 15.59 3.37
C LYS A 1068 15.59 14.23 4.09
N GLY A 1069 14.47 13.77 4.64
CA GLY A 1069 14.33 12.47 5.29
C GLY A 1069 14.38 11.30 4.30
N TYR A 1070 14.00 11.50 3.03
CA TYR A 1070 14.17 10.49 2.00
C TYR A 1070 15.64 10.26 1.67
N VAL A 1071 15.96 9.02 1.29
CA VAL A 1071 17.23 8.68 0.65
C VAL A 1071 17.43 9.56 -0.60
N ALA A 1072 18.68 9.98 -0.85
CA ALA A 1072 19.00 10.79 -2.02
C ALA A 1072 18.68 10.03 -3.32
N GLY A 1073 18.13 10.74 -4.31
CA GLY A 1073 17.63 10.17 -5.56
C GLY A 1073 16.30 9.42 -5.45
N VAL A 1074 15.67 9.36 -4.28
CA VAL A 1074 14.39 8.68 -4.07
C VAL A 1074 13.27 9.71 -3.97
N ARG A 1075 12.16 9.44 -4.68
CA ARG A 1075 10.94 10.25 -4.61
C ARG A 1075 11.20 11.72 -4.95
N GLU A 1076 10.66 12.66 -4.17
CA GLU A 1076 10.83 14.10 -4.37
C GLU A 1076 12.30 14.55 -4.15
N ASN A 1077 13.12 13.76 -3.44
CA ASN A 1077 14.50 14.14 -3.11
C ASN A 1077 15.50 13.75 -4.21
N GLY A 1078 15.40 14.38 -5.38
CA GLY A 1078 16.35 14.21 -6.50
C GLY A 1078 16.08 13.01 -7.41
N GLY A 1079 14.99 12.28 -7.17
CA GLY A 1079 14.40 11.36 -8.16
C GLY A 1079 13.58 12.11 -9.21
N GLN A 1080 13.09 11.38 -10.21
CA GLN A 1080 11.97 11.84 -11.02
C GLN A 1080 10.70 11.72 -10.21
N TYR A 1081 9.96 12.82 -10.08
CA TYR A 1081 8.56 12.77 -9.71
C TYR A 1081 7.75 12.96 -10.98
N THR A 1082 7.20 11.88 -11.53
CA THR A 1082 6.74 11.79 -12.92
C THR A 1082 5.63 12.80 -13.24
N HIS A 1083 4.82 13.16 -12.25
CA HIS A 1083 3.83 14.23 -12.38
C HIS A 1083 4.49 15.58 -12.75
N ALA A 1084 5.55 15.99 -12.04
CA ALA A 1084 6.28 17.22 -12.38
C ALA A 1084 7.04 17.09 -13.71
N ALA A 1085 7.57 15.90 -14.01
CA ALA A 1085 8.19 15.62 -15.31
C ALA A 1085 7.20 15.78 -16.47
N ALA A 1086 5.92 15.42 -16.28
CA ALA A 1086 4.89 15.65 -17.30
C ALA A 1086 4.71 17.14 -17.59
N TRP A 1087 4.86 18.03 -16.60
CA TRP A 1087 4.86 19.48 -16.83
C TRP A 1087 6.08 19.97 -17.60
N VAL A 1088 7.26 19.36 -17.39
CA VAL A 1088 8.44 19.63 -18.21
C VAL A 1088 8.17 19.29 -19.68
N VAL A 1089 7.59 18.12 -19.96
CA VAL A 1089 7.21 17.72 -21.33
C VAL A 1089 6.16 18.68 -21.90
N LYS A 1090 5.16 19.07 -21.10
CA LYS A 1090 4.15 20.06 -21.49
C LYS A 1090 4.79 21.41 -21.86
N ALA A 1091 5.77 21.87 -21.08
CA ALA A 1091 6.49 23.11 -21.34
C ALA A 1091 7.32 23.03 -22.63
N MET A 1092 8.02 21.92 -22.86
CA MET A 1092 8.75 21.67 -24.13
C MET A 1092 7.80 21.68 -25.33
N ALA A 1093 6.62 21.04 -25.21
CA ALA A 1093 5.61 21.05 -26.26
C ALA A 1093 5.06 22.47 -26.53
N LYS A 1094 4.83 23.26 -25.49
CA LYS A 1094 4.41 24.68 -25.61
C LYS A 1094 5.46 25.56 -26.31
N LEU A 1095 6.75 25.24 -26.15
CA LEU A 1095 7.85 25.87 -26.89
C LEU A 1095 8.05 25.30 -28.30
N GLN A 1096 7.24 24.32 -28.72
CA GLN A 1096 7.36 23.64 -30.02
C GLN A 1096 8.74 22.99 -30.23
N ARG A 1097 9.28 22.38 -29.16
CA ARG A 1097 10.52 21.57 -29.20
C ARG A 1097 10.25 20.18 -29.78
N GLU A 1098 9.83 20.15 -31.04
CA GLU A 1098 9.47 18.95 -31.79
C GLU A 1098 10.61 17.91 -31.85
N ASP A 1099 11.85 18.38 -31.73
CA ASP A 1099 13.07 17.57 -31.71
C ASP A 1099 13.16 16.59 -30.53
N CYS A 1100 12.48 16.88 -29.41
CA CYS A 1100 12.61 16.06 -28.19
C CYS A 1100 11.29 15.71 -27.48
N VAL A 1101 10.16 16.37 -27.79
CA VAL A 1101 8.91 16.18 -27.03
C VAL A 1101 8.41 14.73 -27.01
N ALA A 1102 8.44 14.02 -28.15
CA ALA A 1102 8.03 12.62 -28.19
C ALA A 1102 9.00 11.70 -27.43
N GLU A 1103 10.32 11.92 -27.56
CA GLU A 1103 11.34 11.20 -26.79
C GLU A 1103 11.11 11.36 -25.28
N LEU A 1104 10.93 12.61 -24.83
CA LEU A 1104 10.73 12.92 -23.42
C LEU A 1104 9.40 12.40 -22.91
N TYR A 1105 8.34 12.42 -23.73
CA TYR A 1105 7.05 11.81 -23.36
C TYR A 1105 7.19 10.30 -23.19
N GLU A 1106 7.81 9.61 -24.16
CA GLU A 1106 8.07 8.17 -24.06
C GLU A 1106 8.93 7.81 -22.85
N MET A 1107 9.90 8.66 -22.49
CA MET A 1107 10.73 8.49 -21.30
C MET A 1107 9.93 8.42 -20.00
N LEU A 1108 8.70 8.96 -19.97
CA LEU A 1108 7.81 8.88 -18.80
C LEU A 1108 6.88 7.66 -18.82
N LEU A 1109 6.85 6.91 -19.93
CA LEU A 1109 5.93 5.79 -20.10
C LEU A 1109 6.53 4.47 -19.57
N PRO A 1110 5.84 3.74 -18.68
CA PRO A 1110 6.30 2.45 -18.16
C PRO A 1110 6.61 1.41 -19.25
N ALA A 1111 5.81 1.41 -20.32
CA ALA A 1111 6.00 0.53 -21.48
C ALA A 1111 7.37 0.74 -22.16
N ARG A 1112 7.91 1.97 -22.14
CA ARG A 1112 9.23 2.29 -22.69
C ARG A 1112 10.35 1.69 -21.85
N HIS A 1113 10.25 1.78 -20.52
CA HIS A 1113 11.27 1.27 -19.60
C HIS A 1113 11.40 -0.25 -19.60
N THR A 1114 10.37 -0.95 -20.08
CA THR A 1114 10.23 -2.39 -19.93
C THR A 1114 10.28 -3.14 -21.25
N ARG A 1115 10.80 -2.54 -22.33
CA ARG A 1115 10.91 -3.17 -23.66
C ARG A 1115 11.88 -4.35 -23.72
N THR A 1116 12.84 -4.43 -22.79
CA THR A 1116 13.83 -5.49 -22.74
C THR A 1116 13.88 -6.13 -21.35
N PRO A 1117 14.41 -7.37 -21.21
CA PRO A 1117 14.62 -7.99 -19.92
C PRO A 1117 15.47 -7.15 -18.96
N GLU A 1118 16.50 -6.46 -19.46
CA GLU A 1118 17.36 -5.56 -18.69
C GLU A 1118 16.58 -4.32 -18.23
N GLY A 1119 15.72 -3.79 -19.09
CA GLY A 1119 14.79 -2.70 -18.76
C GLY A 1119 13.84 -3.09 -17.62
N VAL A 1120 13.21 -4.28 -17.71
CA VAL A 1120 12.39 -4.83 -16.61
C VAL A 1120 13.20 -5.03 -15.34
N ALA A 1121 14.43 -5.55 -15.44
CA ALA A 1121 15.31 -5.74 -14.30
C ALA A 1121 15.72 -4.42 -13.64
N ARG A 1122 15.80 -3.31 -14.39
CA ARG A 1122 16.05 -1.95 -13.86
C ARG A 1122 14.79 -1.32 -13.28
N PHE A 1123 13.71 -1.25 -14.07
CA PHE A 1123 12.45 -0.58 -13.73
C PHE A 1123 11.65 -1.30 -12.64
N LYS A 1124 11.72 -2.63 -12.59
CA LYS A 1124 11.09 -3.55 -11.62
C LYS A 1124 9.56 -3.65 -11.63
N VAL A 1125 8.86 -2.53 -11.73
CA VAL A 1125 7.41 -2.41 -11.52
C VAL A 1125 6.60 -2.56 -12.81
N GLU A 1126 5.28 -2.39 -12.73
CA GLU A 1126 4.34 -2.70 -13.81
C GLU A 1126 4.60 -1.91 -15.11
N PRO A 1127 4.54 -2.57 -16.29
CA PRO A 1127 4.76 -1.94 -17.59
C PRO A 1127 3.52 -1.26 -18.18
N TYR A 1128 2.35 -1.40 -17.54
CA TYR A 1128 1.06 -0.95 -18.06
C TYR A 1128 0.38 0.13 -17.20
N VAL A 1129 1.04 0.66 -16.17
CA VAL A 1129 0.52 1.77 -15.35
C VAL A 1129 1.59 2.79 -15.00
N ALA A 1130 1.21 4.06 -15.03
CA ALA A 1130 2.10 5.16 -14.67
C ALA A 1130 2.58 5.05 -13.21
N VAL A 1131 3.80 5.51 -12.99
CA VAL A 1131 4.48 5.52 -11.69
C VAL A 1131 4.59 6.95 -11.17
N ALA A 1132 4.43 7.15 -9.86
CA ALA A 1132 4.60 8.45 -9.23
C ALA A 1132 6.04 8.94 -9.37
N ASP A 1133 6.99 8.00 -9.33
CA ASP A 1133 8.40 8.32 -9.24
C ASP A 1133 9.32 7.27 -9.88
N VAL A 1134 10.49 7.73 -10.33
CA VAL A 1134 11.61 6.90 -10.82
C VAL A 1134 12.89 7.37 -10.13
N TYR A 1135 13.66 6.45 -9.56
CA TYR A 1135 14.81 6.81 -8.72
C TYR A 1135 16.01 7.28 -9.55
N GLY A 1136 16.67 8.32 -9.06
CA GLY A 1136 17.70 9.07 -9.77
C GLY A 1136 19.14 8.81 -9.32
N GLU A 1137 19.38 8.12 -8.21
CA GLU A 1137 20.75 7.88 -7.71
C GLU A 1137 21.08 6.40 -7.56
N ALA A 1138 22.38 6.09 -7.67
CA ALA A 1138 22.89 4.74 -7.53
C ALA A 1138 22.62 4.19 -6.10
N PRO A 1139 22.31 2.89 -5.94
CA PRO A 1139 22.28 1.85 -6.97
C PRO A 1139 20.91 1.69 -7.68
N HIS A 1140 19.98 2.63 -7.50
CA HIS A 1140 18.58 2.48 -7.94
C HIS A 1140 18.21 3.26 -9.20
N VAL A 1141 19.18 3.83 -9.92
CA VAL A 1141 18.92 4.63 -11.14
C VAL A 1141 17.98 3.90 -12.10
N GLY A 1142 16.86 4.55 -12.44
CA GLY A 1142 15.87 4.05 -13.39
C GLY A 1142 14.88 3.03 -12.80
N ARG A 1143 14.92 2.74 -11.49
CA ARG A 1143 13.92 1.90 -10.82
C ARG A 1143 12.63 2.69 -10.60
N GLY A 1144 11.49 2.12 -11.01
CA GLY A 1144 10.18 2.67 -10.72
C GLY A 1144 9.79 2.49 -9.25
N GLY A 1145 9.14 3.51 -8.70
CA GLY A 1145 8.62 3.54 -7.34
C GLY A 1145 7.12 3.31 -7.26
N TRP A 1146 6.37 4.29 -6.72
CA TRP A 1146 4.96 4.10 -6.38
C TRP A 1146 4.09 3.94 -7.63
N THR A 1147 3.58 2.73 -7.89
CA THR A 1147 2.69 2.46 -9.03
C THR A 1147 1.21 2.68 -8.69
N TRP A 1148 0.38 2.84 -9.72
CA TRP A 1148 -1.09 3.01 -9.65
C TRP A 1148 -1.58 4.29 -8.96
N TYR A 1149 -1.32 4.48 -7.67
CA TYR A 1149 -1.83 5.60 -6.88
C TYR A 1149 -1.00 6.87 -7.10
N THR A 1150 -1.18 7.49 -8.27
CA THR A 1150 -0.57 8.78 -8.62
C THR A 1150 -1.41 9.57 -9.62
N GLY A 1151 -1.42 10.90 -9.47
CA GLY A 1151 -2.00 11.80 -10.47
C GLY A 1151 -1.20 11.96 -11.76
N THR A 1152 -0.03 11.31 -11.83
CA THR A 1152 0.75 11.18 -13.07
C THR A 1152 -0.09 10.62 -14.21
N SER A 1153 -0.98 9.65 -13.94
CA SER A 1153 -1.80 9.02 -14.98
C SER A 1153 -2.67 10.03 -15.73
N GLY A 1154 -3.37 10.91 -15.00
CA GLY A 1154 -4.19 11.97 -15.58
C GLY A 1154 -3.36 12.99 -16.35
N TRP A 1155 -2.22 13.42 -15.78
CA TRP A 1155 -1.33 14.35 -16.48
C TRP A 1155 -0.69 13.79 -17.73
N LEU A 1156 -0.21 12.54 -17.73
CA LEU A 1156 0.34 11.91 -18.93
C LEU A 1156 -0.72 11.78 -20.03
N TYR A 1157 -1.97 11.47 -19.67
CA TYR A 1157 -3.06 11.43 -20.64
C TYR A 1157 -3.28 12.81 -21.26
N ARG A 1158 -3.43 13.84 -20.43
CA ARG A 1158 -3.60 15.22 -20.89
C ARG A 1158 -2.42 15.73 -21.72
N VAL A 1159 -1.18 15.45 -21.30
CA VAL A 1159 0.01 15.86 -22.06
C VAL A 1159 0.05 15.17 -23.42
N GLY A 1160 -0.20 13.86 -23.47
CA GLY A 1160 -0.22 13.11 -24.72
C GLY A 1160 -1.31 13.56 -25.69
N ILE A 1161 -2.55 13.76 -25.21
CA ILE A 1161 -3.67 14.21 -26.05
C ILE A 1161 -3.58 15.71 -26.38
N GLU A 1162 -3.47 16.57 -25.37
CA GLU A 1162 -3.62 18.02 -25.52
C GLU A 1162 -2.37 18.70 -26.07
N ASN A 1163 -1.16 18.13 -25.88
CA ASN A 1163 0.10 18.85 -26.15
C ASN A 1163 1.02 18.12 -27.13
N VAL A 1164 1.09 16.78 -27.10
CA VAL A 1164 1.86 16.00 -28.08
C VAL A 1164 1.04 15.81 -29.36
N ALA A 1165 -0.14 15.19 -29.26
CA ALA A 1165 -1.08 15.11 -30.38
C ALA A 1165 -1.73 16.48 -30.68
N GLY A 1166 -1.76 17.38 -29.69
CA GLY A 1166 -2.25 18.74 -29.90
C GLY A 1166 -3.76 18.84 -30.08
N PHE A 1167 -4.52 17.86 -29.58
CA PHE A 1167 -5.97 17.81 -29.68
C PHE A 1167 -6.63 18.57 -28.54
N SER A 1168 -7.52 19.50 -28.85
CA SER A 1168 -8.35 20.20 -27.86
C SER A 1168 -9.81 20.20 -28.26
N LEU A 1169 -10.69 20.23 -27.26
CA LEU A 1169 -12.10 20.58 -27.41
C LEU A 1169 -12.29 21.95 -26.74
N ILE A 1170 -12.91 22.88 -27.46
CA ILE A 1170 -13.12 24.26 -27.04
C ILE A 1170 -14.62 24.52 -27.04
N GLY A 1171 -15.16 24.98 -25.91
CA GLY A 1171 -16.57 25.34 -25.78
C GLY A 1171 -17.55 24.17 -26.01
N GLY A 1172 -17.08 22.92 -25.97
CA GLY A 1172 -17.88 21.72 -26.21
C GLY A 1172 -18.26 21.45 -27.67
N ASP A 1173 -17.93 22.35 -28.60
CA ASP A 1173 -18.41 22.30 -29.98
C ASP A 1173 -17.32 22.52 -31.05
N THR A 1174 -16.08 22.82 -30.65
CA THR A 1174 -15.00 23.13 -31.58
C THR A 1174 -13.77 22.29 -31.28
N VAL A 1175 -13.28 21.53 -32.26
CA VAL A 1175 -12.04 20.77 -32.17
C VAL A 1175 -10.87 21.61 -32.66
N GLY A 1176 -9.81 21.67 -31.85
CA GLY A 1176 -8.53 22.29 -32.18
C GLY A 1176 -7.43 21.25 -32.39
N ILE A 1177 -6.64 21.40 -33.45
CA ILE A 1177 -5.45 20.56 -33.72
C ILE A 1177 -4.20 21.44 -33.86
N LYS A 1178 -3.21 21.22 -33.00
CA LYS A 1178 -1.86 21.82 -33.06
C LYS A 1178 -0.80 20.83 -32.54
N PRO A 1179 -0.41 19.84 -33.36
CA PRO A 1179 0.49 18.78 -32.92
C PRO A 1179 1.90 19.32 -32.65
N CYS A 1180 2.65 18.61 -31.82
CA CYS A 1180 4.07 18.82 -31.58
C CYS A 1180 4.75 17.47 -31.70
N ILE A 1181 5.05 17.08 -32.94
CA ILE A 1181 5.50 15.73 -33.30
C ILE A 1181 6.86 15.77 -34.00
N PRO A 1182 7.72 14.76 -33.78
CA PRO A 1182 9.08 14.78 -34.29
C PRO A 1182 9.13 14.52 -35.79
N ALA A 1183 10.23 14.93 -36.45
CA ALA A 1183 10.38 14.91 -37.89
C ALA A 1183 10.26 13.49 -38.50
N GLU A 1184 10.63 12.45 -37.75
CA GLU A 1184 10.55 11.05 -38.16
C GLU A 1184 9.13 10.49 -38.19
N TRP A 1185 8.14 11.18 -37.61
CA TRP A 1185 6.74 10.75 -37.71
C TRP A 1185 6.16 11.16 -39.07
N PRO A 1186 5.68 10.21 -39.90
CA PRO A 1186 5.00 10.56 -41.14
C PRO A 1186 3.63 11.23 -40.89
N GLY A 1187 3.13 11.14 -39.66
CA GLY A 1187 1.79 11.53 -39.28
C GLY A 1187 1.25 10.63 -38.17
N PHE A 1188 0.00 10.86 -37.77
CA PHE A 1188 -0.76 10.01 -36.85
C PHE A 1188 -2.25 10.17 -37.11
N SER A 1189 -3.07 9.25 -36.58
CA SER A 1189 -4.53 9.38 -36.61
C SER A 1189 -5.13 9.35 -35.22
N LEU A 1190 -6.20 10.12 -35.01
CA LEU A 1190 -6.97 10.16 -33.78
C LEU A 1190 -8.45 9.94 -34.09
N ARG A 1191 -9.11 9.09 -33.31
CA ARG A 1191 -10.55 8.86 -33.37
C ARG A 1191 -11.19 9.45 -32.11
N TYR A 1192 -12.18 10.32 -32.28
CA TYR A 1192 -12.93 10.94 -31.19
C TYR A 1192 -14.43 10.61 -31.30
N GLN A 1193 -14.97 9.96 -30.27
CA GLN A 1193 -16.39 9.67 -30.16
C GLN A 1193 -17.15 10.93 -29.69
N LEU A 1194 -18.09 11.41 -30.50
CA LEU A 1194 -18.82 12.64 -30.21
C LEU A 1194 -19.86 12.44 -29.10
N PRO A 1195 -20.09 13.45 -28.24
CA PRO A 1195 -21.08 13.36 -27.15
C PRO A 1195 -22.52 13.07 -27.63
N LYS A 1196 -22.91 13.60 -28.79
CA LYS A 1196 -24.25 13.43 -29.39
C LYS A 1196 -24.38 12.16 -30.24
N GLY A 1197 -23.38 11.29 -30.24
CA GLY A 1197 -23.30 10.12 -31.13
C GLY A 1197 -22.55 10.42 -32.43
N GLY A 1198 -22.00 9.38 -33.05
CA GLY A 1198 -21.10 9.49 -34.21
C GLY A 1198 -19.63 9.69 -33.84
N CYS A 1199 -18.76 9.67 -34.85
CA CYS A 1199 -17.32 9.64 -34.68
C CYS A 1199 -16.62 10.63 -35.62
N LEU A 1200 -15.68 11.42 -35.09
CA LEU A 1200 -14.73 12.21 -35.86
C LEU A 1200 -13.41 11.44 -36.00
N GLN A 1201 -12.90 11.34 -37.23
CA GLN A 1201 -11.54 10.90 -37.50
C GLN A 1201 -10.67 12.13 -37.77
N VAL A 1202 -9.52 12.21 -37.12
CA VAL A 1202 -8.50 13.23 -37.37
C VAL A 1202 -7.31 12.52 -37.99
N GLU A 1203 -6.91 12.95 -39.18
CA GLU A 1203 -5.75 12.44 -39.91
C GLU A 1203 -4.71 13.55 -39.99
N VAL A 1204 -3.59 13.39 -39.29
CA VAL A 1204 -2.46 14.32 -39.35
C VAL A 1204 -1.39 13.72 -40.24
N GLU A 1205 -1.04 14.42 -41.31
CA GLU A 1205 -0.02 14.00 -42.28
C GLU A 1205 1.10 15.03 -42.38
N ARG A 1206 2.34 14.54 -42.44
CA ARG A 1206 3.51 15.39 -42.63
C ARG A 1206 3.75 15.64 -44.12
N GLN A 1207 3.93 16.91 -44.51
CA GLN A 1207 4.34 17.25 -45.85
C GLN A 1207 5.72 16.68 -46.16
N ALA A 1208 5.85 16.00 -47.31
CA ALA A 1208 7.11 15.40 -47.73
C ALA A 1208 8.26 16.44 -47.76
N GLY A 1209 9.37 16.12 -47.09
CA GLY A 1209 10.56 16.98 -47.01
C GLY A 1209 10.51 18.04 -45.90
N SER A 1210 9.41 18.17 -45.16
CA SER A 1210 9.37 19.05 -43.99
C SER A 1210 9.95 18.39 -42.72
N LEU A 1211 10.57 19.22 -41.88
CA LEU A 1211 11.07 18.88 -40.55
C LEU A 1211 10.20 19.44 -39.41
N GLY A 1212 9.27 20.36 -39.71
CA GLY A 1212 8.43 21.07 -38.74
C GLY A 1212 7.05 20.42 -38.56
N SER A 1213 6.33 20.69 -37.48
CA SER A 1213 4.96 20.21 -37.25
C SER A 1213 3.91 21.34 -37.19
N ALA A 1214 4.26 22.52 -37.73
CA ALA A 1214 3.32 23.62 -37.83
C ALA A 1214 2.18 23.28 -38.81
N VAL A 1215 0.95 23.65 -38.47
CA VAL A 1215 -0.20 23.37 -39.33
C VAL A 1215 -0.16 24.24 -40.58
N LEU A 1216 -0.05 23.61 -41.74
CA LEU A 1216 0.01 24.27 -43.05
C LEU A 1216 -1.38 24.42 -43.69
N SER A 1217 -2.22 23.40 -43.56
CA SER A 1217 -3.60 23.38 -44.08
C SER A 1217 -4.45 22.37 -43.32
N ALA A 1218 -5.76 22.59 -43.25
CA ALA A 1218 -6.68 21.61 -42.70
C ALA A 1218 -8.03 21.62 -43.44
N LEU A 1219 -8.63 20.43 -43.61
CA LEU A 1219 -9.88 20.20 -44.32
C LEU A 1219 -10.80 19.32 -43.46
N LEU A 1220 -12.03 19.74 -43.24
CA LEU A 1220 -13.10 18.91 -42.66
C LEU A 1220 -14.03 18.45 -43.79
N ASP A 1221 -14.09 17.15 -44.04
CA ASP A 1221 -14.88 16.55 -45.14
C ASP A 1221 -14.63 17.23 -46.50
N GLY A 1222 -13.38 17.64 -46.74
CA GLY A 1222 -12.94 18.34 -47.96
C GLY A 1222 -13.16 19.86 -47.97
N VAL A 1223 -13.66 20.45 -46.89
CA VAL A 1223 -13.89 21.90 -46.75
C VAL A 1223 -12.81 22.53 -45.86
N GLU A 1224 -12.19 23.62 -46.30
CA GLU A 1224 -11.20 24.35 -45.51
C GLU A 1224 -11.73 24.79 -44.16
N VAL A 1225 -10.92 24.56 -43.11
CA VAL A 1225 -11.21 25.01 -41.74
C VAL A 1225 -10.33 26.20 -41.35
N ILE A 1226 -10.72 26.89 -40.28
CA ILE A 1226 -10.04 28.10 -39.84
C ILE A 1226 -8.67 27.74 -39.25
N LEU A 1227 -7.61 28.40 -39.73
CA LEU A 1227 -6.30 28.38 -39.10
C LEU A 1227 -6.11 29.67 -38.30
N LYS A 1228 -5.92 29.54 -36.98
CA LYS A 1228 -5.68 30.68 -36.09
C LYS A 1228 -4.50 30.36 -35.16
N ASP A 1229 -3.48 31.21 -35.18
CA ASP A 1229 -2.28 31.08 -34.33
C ASP A 1229 -1.59 29.69 -34.42
N GLY A 1230 -1.64 29.10 -35.62
CA GLY A 1230 -1.10 27.77 -35.91
C GLY A 1230 -1.96 26.60 -35.41
N VAL A 1231 -3.22 26.85 -35.05
CA VAL A 1231 -4.21 25.83 -34.67
C VAL A 1231 -5.24 25.68 -35.78
N ALA A 1232 -5.52 24.45 -36.22
CA ALA A 1232 -6.69 24.16 -37.05
C ALA A 1232 -7.94 24.03 -36.18
N LEU A 1233 -8.97 24.81 -36.47
CA LEU A 1233 -10.22 24.89 -35.71
C LEU A 1233 -11.39 24.40 -36.56
N ALA A 1234 -11.99 23.28 -36.15
CA ALA A 1234 -13.13 22.66 -36.82
C ALA A 1234 -14.37 22.64 -35.92
N CYS A 1235 -15.48 23.21 -36.38
CA CYS A 1235 -16.75 23.19 -35.66
C CYS A 1235 -17.43 21.82 -35.82
N LEU A 1236 -17.91 21.25 -34.72
CA LEU A 1236 -18.59 19.96 -34.64
C LEU A 1236 -20.05 20.02 -35.10
N ASP A 1237 -20.65 21.21 -35.20
CA ASP A 1237 -22.05 21.36 -35.62
C ASP A 1237 -22.25 20.92 -37.07
N GLY A 1238 -23.24 20.05 -37.29
CA GLY A 1238 -23.57 19.53 -38.61
C GLY A 1238 -22.66 18.39 -39.11
N MET A 1239 -21.70 17.93 -38.30
CA MET A 1239 -20.87 16.76 -38.63
C MET A 1239 -21.70 15.48 -38.74
N LYS A 1240 -21.25 14.56 -39.61
CA LYS A 1240 -21.85 13.23 -39.80
C LYS A 1240 -20.99 12.19 -39.08
N ASP A 1241 -21.58 11.02 -38.82
CA ASP A 1241 -20.79 9.89 -38.32
C ASP A 1241 -19.74 9.49 -39.38
N GLY A 1242 -18.47 9.47 -38.97
CA GLY A 1242 -17.33 9.20 -39.85
C GLY A 1242 -16.77 10.42 -40.55
N SER A 1243 -17.15 11.65 -40.18
CA SER A 1243 -16.50 12.87 -40.67
C SER A 1243 -14.98 12.81 -40.45
N ILE A 1244 -14.21 13.34 -41.40
CA ILE A 1244 -12.74 13.29 -41.40
C ILE A 1244 -12.17 14.72 -41.41
N LEU A 1245 -11.38 15.05 -40.39
CA LEU A 1245 -10.55 16.24 -40.31
C LEU A 1245 -9.12 15.89 -40.73
N GLN A 1246 -8.74 16.28 -41.94
CA GLN A 1246 -7.39 16.11 -42.48
C GLN A 1246 -6.56 17.35 -42.15
N VAL A 1247 -5.38 17.16 -41.57
CA VAL A 1247 -4.46 18.22 -41.18
C VAL A 1247 -3.09 17.93 -41.76
N VAL A 1248 -2.55 18.87 -42.53
CA VAL A 1248 -1.19 18.77 -43.08
C VAL A 1248 -0.26 19.64 -42.26
N VAL A 1249 0.86 19.06 -41.82
CA VAL A 1249 1.88 19.74 -41.03
C VAL A 1249 3.22 19.83 -41.77
N GLY A 1250 3.98 20.88 -41.48
CA GLY A 1250 5.33 21.04 -42.01
C GLY A 1250 6.05 22.31 -41.57
#